data_AF-A0A2D6PCY3-F1
#
_entry.id   AF-A0A2D6PCY3-F1
#
_cell.length_a   1.000
_cell.length_b   1.000
_cell.length_c   1.000
_cell.angle_alpha   90.00
_cell.angle_beta   90.00
_cell.angle_gamma   90.00
#
_symmetry.space_group_name_H-M   'P 1'
#
loop_
_entity.id
_entity.type
_entity.pdbx_description
1 polymer ?
#
loop_
_entity_poly.entity_id
_entity_poly.type
_entity_poly.pdbx_seq_one_letter_code
_entity_poly.pdbx_strand_id
1 'polypeptide(L)'
;MKKANLVIDILILLAILIFLLFYFKPSLIFLNTITAGGDTASHYYPADYLKNYLIPNGKISGWSQGWYAGFPLFQFYFPLSFLIMAFLSNFIGLQVAFKLVTILGIFTLPIFIYFSLKLMKFKFPIPVISSCFSLAFLFMEANSMWGGNIPSTLAGEFSYSISLSFSILFFGFLWKGIKESKYLLTNISLLIIIGLTHIYTLMWVAFTSLFFLISKDFKKNLFYLLKIGSVSFLLLSWFLLPFLFKLGYTSPYADFWNVEFLKLFPIILWPFAIFSIFAIFNFKTDKRIRFFCFSLLISIVFFYLAKHIGLVNIRYVPFIQILLIILGGIGFITVFKKFRKQILPIIAIVFVVIWLLNGIPFEIKDKDLNYKGIDFIPDWIKWNYKGFENKESWNTYKEINDFLKGDINNARVVFEHSSDHNKFGTTRAFESLPLFAGRNTIEGLYMQSISTSVFVFYMQSEYSKEASCPFIQKTCSAFDLDNAVNHLKMFNVGQIIAKSDKLRGSLKNNTEFKLVKRINDYEIYDVVKNKDSYVEVLDYEPIIVPWKIWKDISYEWFKENTTIHMIFDKNIRIPEDYKEDRIDNKNCIVNDLLKEEEIEFTTNCIGKPHLIKVSYFPNWKVEGAKRIYLASPSFMLVYPEKENVRLYYGNTAIDYISSLLASFGLFILGYFIFKKFNK
;
A
#
# COMPACT_ATOMS: atom_id res chain seq x y z
N MET A 1 -5.97 -46.90 7.41
CA MET A 1 -5.17 -46.05 6.48
C MET A 1 -5.60 -44.58 6.44
N LYS A 2 -6.88 -44.22 6.19
CA LYS A 2 -7.30 -42.80 6.12
C LYS A 2 -7.01 -41.99 7.40
N LYS A 3 -7.24 -42.57 8.58
CA LYS A 3 -6.92 -41.93 9.88
C LYS A 3 -5.42 -41.65 10.03
N ALA A 4 -4.56 -42.63 9.75
CA ALA A 4 -3.10 -42.47 9.83
C ALA A 4 -2.57 -41.36 8.90
N ASN A 5 -3.07 -41.27 7.66
CA ASN A 5 -2.66 -40.21 6.73
C ASN A 5 -3.09 -38.81 7.22
N LEU A 6 -4.26 -38.69 7.85
CA LEU A 6 -4.72 -37.43 8.44
C LEU A 6 -3.83 -37.01 9.63
N VAL A 7 -3.44 -37.96 10.48
CA VAL A 7 -2.52 -37.69 11.59
C VAL A 7 -1.18 -37.16 11.05
N ILE A 8 -0.64 -37.78 10.00
CA ILE A 8 0.60 -37.29 9.36
C ILE A 8 0.40 -35.88 8.80
N ASP A 9 -0.70 -35.62 8.08
CA ASP A 9 -1.00 -34.28 7.57
C ASP A 9 -1.00 -33.23 8.70
N ILE A 10 -1.66 -33.52 9.82
CA ILE A 10 -1.75 -32.62 10.99
C ILE A 10 -0.38 -32.39 11.61
N LEU A 11 0.39 -33.46 11.86
CA LEU A 11 1.72 -33.35 12.48
C LEU A 11 2.68 -32.50 11.65
N ILE A 12 2.65 -32.66 10.32
CA ILE A 12 3.50 -31.89 9.42
C ILE A 12 3.05 -30.43 9.34
N LEU A 13 1.74 -30.16 9.29
CA LEU A 13 1.23 -28.78 9.35
C LEU A 13 1.60 -28.11 10.68
N LEU A 14 1.50 -28.82 11.81
CA LEU A 14 1.97 -28.32 13.10
C LEU A 14 3.48 -28.05 13.09
N ALA A 15 4.29 -28.93 12.49
CA ALA A 15 5.73 -28.71 12.37
C ALA A 15 6.06 -27.45 11.55
N ILE A 16 5.33 -27.19 10.46
CA ILE A 16 5.46 -25.95 9.67
C ILE A 16 5.13 -24.72 10.54
N LEU A 17 4.03 -24.75 11.30
CA LEU A 17 3.62 -23.63 12.15
C LEU A 17 4.59 -23.39 13.31
N ILE A 18 5.10 -24.46 13.92
CA ILE A 18 6.14 -24.39 14.96
C ILE A 18 7.43 -23.81 14.37
N PHE A 19 7.81 -24.23 13.17
CA PHE A 19 8.96 -23.66 12.47
C PHE A 19 8.79 -22.15 12.25
N LEU A 20 7.62 -21.69 11.80
CA LEU A 20 7.35 -20.25 11.68
C LEU A 20 7.40 -19.52 13.03
N LEU A 21 6.82 -20.10 14.10
CA LEU A 21 6.84 -19.52 15.46
C LEU A 21 8.24 -19.46 16.08
N PHE A 22 9.17 -20.31 15.63
CA PHE A 22 10.57 -20.24 16.06
C PHE A 22 11.23 -18.91 15.63
N TYR A 23 10.87 -18.41 14.44
CA TYR A 23 11.34 -17.12 13.92
C TYR A 23 10.45 -15.95 14.40
N PHE A 24 9.13 -16.08 14.24
CA PHE A 24 8.14 -15.13 14.73
C PHE A 24 7.82 -15.38 16.20
N LYS A 25 8.79 -15.08 17.07
CA LYS A 25 8.68 -15.34 18.51
C LYS A 25 7.45 -14.65 19.11
N PRO A 26 6.60 -15.35 19.87
CA PRO A 26 5.46 -14.74 20.56
C PRO A 26 5.87 -13.54 21.42
N SER A 27 7.04 -13.58 22.06
CA SER A 27 7.58 -12.47 22.86
C SER A 27 7.81 -11.17 22.07
N LEU A 28 7.97 -11.24 20.74
CA LEU A 28 8.07 -10.08 19.86
C LEU A 28 6.70 -9.67 19.30
N ILE A 29 5.87 -10.65 18.95
CA ILE A 29 4.52 -10.41 18.40
C ILE A 29 3.64 -9.68 19.43
N PHE A 30 3.66 -10.15 20.68
CA PHE A 30 2.85 -9.60 21.78
C PHE A 30 3.53 -8.43 22.51
N LEU A 31 4.70 -7.99 22.04
CA LEU A 31 5.37 -6.83 22.59
C LEU A 31 4.56 -5.56 22.26
N ASN A 32 4.27 -4.73 23.26
CA ASN A 32 3.47 -3.52 23.11
C ASN A 32 4.32 -2.34 22.59
N THR A 33 4.75 -2.43 21.33
CA THR A 33 5.57 -1.41 20.63
C THR A 33 5.06 -1.19 19.21
N ILE A 34 5.18 0.04 18.71
CA ILE A 34 4.81 0.42 17.35
C ILE A 34 5.79 -0.20 16.36
N THR A 35 5.28 -0.91 15.35
CA THR A 35 6.11 -1.60 14.36
C THR A 35 7.04 -0.64 13.63
N ALA A 36 8.29 -1.05 13.47
CA ALA A 36 9.30 -0.39 12.64
C ALA A 36 9.45 -1.13 11.29
N GLY A 37 10.46 -0.75 10.50
CA GLY A 37 10.87 -1.47 9.28
C GLY A 37 10.18 -0.97 8.01
N GLY A 38 11.00 -0.59 7.01
CA GLY A 38 10.54 -0.21 5.67
C GLY A 38 9.33 0.72 5.68
N ASP A 39 8.33 0.37 4.87
CA ASP A 39 7.05 1.06 4.78
C ASP A 39 6.08 0.65 5.90
N THR A 40 6.31 -0.50 6.55
CA THR A 40 5.46 -1.01 7.64
C THR A 40 5.29 0.00 8.77
N ALA A 41 6.33 0.75 9.09
CA ALA A 41 6.28 1.82 10.08
C ALA A 41 5.25 2.90 9.72
N SER A 42 5.30 3.41 8.49
CA SER A 42 4.40 4.47 8.01
C SER A 42 2.95 4.01 7.93
N HIS A 43 2.68 2.70 7.82
CA HIS A 43 1.32 2.16 7.86
C HIS A 43 0.63 2.26 9.22
N TYR A 44 1.37 2.50 10.31
CA TYR A 44 0.76 2.59 11.64
C TYR A 44 -0.14 3.82 11.79
N TYR A 45 0.29 4.98 11.27
CA TYR A 45 -0.51 6.22 11.30
C TYR A 45 -1.90 6.04 10.62
N PRO A 46 -1.99 5.52 9.38
CA PRO A 46 -3.26 5.15 8.77
C PRO A 46 -4.13 4.20 9.60
N ALA A 47 -3.52 3.22 10.28
CA ALA A 47 -4.26 2.27 11.13
C ALA A 47 -4.84 2.96 12.37
N ASP A 48 -4.06 3.83 12.99
CA ASP A 48 -4.48 4.64 14.13
C ASP A 48 -5.59 5.61 13.74
N TYR A 49 -5.43 6.31 12.61
CA TYR A 49 -6.42 7.23 12.06
C TYR A 49 -7.74 6.52 11.71
N LEU A 50 -7.67 5.32 11.12
CA LEU A 50 -8.86 4.50 10.86
C LEU A 50 -9.62 4.20 12.16
N LYS A 51 -8.90 3.77 13.19
CA LYS A 51 -9.46 3.35 14.47
C LYS A 51 -10.04 4.53 15.25
N ASN A 52 -9.31 5.63 15.34
CA ASN A 52 -9.61 6.71 16.27
C ASN A 52 -10.47 7.82 15.65
N TYR A 53 -10.46 7.96 14.32
CA TYR A 53 -11.22 8.99 13.63
C TYR A 53 -12.26 8.41 12.66
N LEU A 54 -11.88 7.59 11.68
CA LEU A 54 -12.81 7.17 10.62
C LEU A 54 -13.92 6.24 11.12
N ILE A 55 -13.59 5.15 11.82
CA ILE A 55 -14.59 4.18 12.31
C ILE A 55 -15.59 4.83 13.27
N PRO A 56 -15.19 5.64 14.27
CA PRO A 56 -16.12 6.35 15.15
C PRO A 56 -17.08 7.28 14.39
N ASN A 57 -16.65 7.83 13.26
CA ASN A 57 -17.48 8.64 12.37
C ASN A 57 -18.24 7.83 11.30
N GLY A 58 -18.29 6.50 11.42
CA GLY A 58 -19.03 5.62 10.51
C GLY A 58 -18.39 5.49 9.11
N LYS A 59 -17.09 5.76 8.98
CA LYS A 59 -16.35 5.78 7.71
C LYS A 59 -15.31 4.67 7.62
N ILE A 60 -15.03 4.24 6.39
CA ILE A 60 -13.90 3.35 6.05
C ILE A 60 -12.80 4.13 5.31
N SER A 61 -13.19 5.15 4.55
CA SER A 61 -12.32 6.07 3.82
C SER A 61 -12.73 7.50 4.12
N GLY A 62 -11.77 8.43 4.07
CA GLY A 62 -12.00 9.85 4.35
C GLY A 62 -10.81 10.70 3.94
N TRP A 63 -10.78 11.95 4.39
CA TRP A 63 -9.59 12.80 4.26
C TRP A 63 -8.70 12.67 5.49
N SER A 64 -7.40 12.85 5.31
CA SER A 64 -6.45 13.00 6.41
C SER A 64 -5.45 14.12 6.07
N GLN A 65 -5.24 15.05 6.99
CA GLN A 65 -4.35 16.20 6.79
C GLN A 65 -2.85 15.86 6.91
N GLY A 66 -2.53 14.70 7.52
CA GLY A 66 -1.20 14.37 8.02
C GLY A 66 -0.06 14.32 6.99
N TRP A 67 -0.36 14.08 5.71
CA TRP A 67 0.62 14.00 4.62
C TRP A 67 0.16 14.76 3.39
N TYR A 68 1.10 15.14 2.52
CA TYR A 68 0.84 15.69 1.19
C TYR A 68 -0.10 16.89 1.15
N ALA A 69 -0.10 17.73 2.19
CA ALA A 69 -1.10 18.79 2.39
C ALA A 69 -2.54 18.26 2.35
N GLY A 70 -2.75 17.04 2.83
CA GLY A 70 -4.01 16.32 2.80
C GLY A 70 -4.11 15.28 1.69
N PHE A 71 -4.68 14.11 1.99
CA PHE A 71 -4.90 13.05 1.01
C PHE A 71 -6.13 12.18 1.33
N PRO A 72 -6.73 11.49 0.33
CA PRO A 72 -7.91 10.67 0.51
C PRO A 72 -7.53 9.27 1.04
N LEU A 73 -7.47 9.13 2.37
CA LEU A 73 -7.09 7.92 3.06
C LEU A 73 -8.08 6.76 2.79
N PHE A 74 -7.53 5.58 2.48
CA PHE A 74 -8.25 4.37 2.03
C PHE A 74 -9.13 4.51 0.78
N GLN A 75 -9.00 5.60 0.02
CA GLN A 75 -9.64 5.70 -1.30
C GLN A 75 -8.88 4.88 -2.36
N PHE A 76 -7.55 4.83 -2.26
CA PHE A 76 -6.66 4.14 -3.21
C PHE A 76 -5.81 3.04 -2.57
N TYR A 77 -5.99 2.78 -1.27
CA TYR A 77 -5.31 1.70 -0.56
C TYR A 77 -6.32 0.75 0.08
N PHE A 78 -5.96 -0.52 0.19
CA PHE A 78 -6.87 -1.61 0.56
C PHE A 78 -7.23 -1.59 2.05
N PRO A 79 -8.52 -1.49 2.42
CA PRO A 79 -8.90 -1.23 3.81
C PRO A 79 -8.99 -2.48 4.69
N LEU A 80 -9.16 -3.70 4.12
CA LEU A 80 -9.57 -4.86 4.92
C LEU A 80 -8.57 -5.22 6.02
N SER A 81 -7.27 -5.20 5.72
CA SER A 81 -6.22 -5.48 6.71
C SER A 81 -6.32 -4.53 7.90
N PHE A 82 -6.51 -3.24 7.64
CA PHE A 82 -6.62 -2.21 8.68
C PHE A 82 -7.93 -2.30 9.46
N LEU A 83 -9.04 -2.65 8.80
CA LEU A 83 -10.31 -2.91 9.48
C LEU A 83 -10.19 -4.07 10.48
N ILE A 84 -9.47 -5.14 10.11
CA ILE A 84 -9.19 -6.26 11.03
C ILE A 84 -8.29 -5.79 12.17
N MET A 85 -7.25 -4.98 11.90
CA MET A 85 -6.38 -4.41 12.94
C MET A 85 -7.18 -3.56 13.93
N ALA A 86 -8.02 -2.64 13.43
CA ALA A 86 -8.85 -1.77 14.25
C ALA A 86 -9.84 -2.60 15.10
N PHE A 87 -10.51 -3.59 14.50
CA PHE A 87 -11.40 -4.49 15.22
C PHE A 87 -10.70 -5.25 16.35
N LEU A 88 -9.56 -5.88 16.06
CA LEU A 88 -8.78 -6.64 17.04
C LEU A 88 -8.18 -5.74 18.14
N SER A 89 -7.85 -4.49 17.80
CA SER A 89 -7.26 -3.54 18.74
C SER A 89 -8.14 -3.25 19.96
N ASN A 90 -9.45 -3.47 19.86
CA ASN A 90 -10.39 -3.35 20.98
C ASN A 90 -10.16 -4.39 22.08
N PHE A 91 -9.47 -5.49 21.77
CA PHE A 91 -9.23 -6.59 22.72
C PHE A 91 -7.77 -6.69 23.17
N ILE A 92 -6.83 -6.33 22.30
CA ILE A 92 -5.39 -6.62 22.50
C ILE A 92 -4.47 -5.40 22.26
N GLY A 93 -5.02 -4.21 22.02
CA GLY A 93 -4.26 -3.02 21.68
C GLY A 93 -3.84 -2.97 20.20
N LEU A 94 -3.64 -1.77 19.66
CA LEU A 94 -3.38 -1.58 18.24
C LEU A 94 -1.98 -2.10 17.85
N GLN A 95 -0.98 -1.95 18.72
CA GLN A 95 0.39 -2.43 18.53
C GLN A 95 0.43 -3.95 18.25
N VAL A 96 -0.25 -4.74 19.08
CA VAL A 96 -0.28 -6.20 18.95
C VAL A 96 -1.19 -6.63 17.80
N ALA A 97 -2.37 -6.00 17.65
CA ALA A 97 -3.28 -6.27 16.55
C ALA A 97 -2.60 -6.05 15.19
N PHE A 98 -1.85 -4.95 15.06
CA PHE A 98 -1.09 -4.63 13.86
C PHE A 98 -0.11 -5.77 13.52
N LYS A 99 0.76 -6.18 14.46
CA LYS A 99 1.73 -7.27 14.25
C LYS A 99 1.06 -8.59 13.87
N LEU A 100 -0.03 -8.98 14.54
CA LEU A 100 -0.75 -10.22 14.25
C LEU A 100 -1.36 -10.24 12.86
N VAL A 101 -1.98 -9.12 12.44
CA VAL A 101 -2.56 -9.03 11.10
C VAL A 101 -1.47 -9.00 10.04
N THR A 102 -0.36 -8.28 10.26
CA THR A 102 0.78 -8.22 9.32
C THR A 102 1.29 -9.62 8.94
N ILE A 103 1.35 -10.58 9.88
CA ILE A 103 1.83 -11.95 9.62
C ILE A 103 0.74 -12.93 9.18
N LEU A 104 -0.53 -12.53 9.13
CA LEU A 104 -1.64 -13.45 8.86
C LEU A 104 -1.42 -14.23 7.57
N GLY A 105 -1.02 -13.56 6.48
CA GLY A 105 -0.74 -14.19 5.19
C GLY A 105 0.38 -15.24 5.22
N ILE A 106 1.42 -15.01 6.03
CA ILE A 106 2.55 -15.94 6.21
C ILE A 106 2.08 -17.25 6.85
N PHE A 107 1.28 -17.15 7.91
CA PHE A 107 0.81 -18.31 8.66
C PHE A 107 -0.34 -19.05 7.95
N THR A 108 -1.19 -18.33 7.20
CA THR A 108 -2.30 -18.95 6.47
C THR A 108 -1.87 -19.57 5.15
N LEU A 109 -0.81 -19.10 4.49
CA LEU A 109 -0.41 -19.59 3.16
C LEU A 109 -0.17 -21.12 3.10
N PRO A 110 0.64 -21.75 3.96
CA PRO A 110 0.82 -23.20 3.95
C PRO A 110 -0.49 -23.95 4.20
N ILE A 111 -1.31 -23.45 5.11
CA ILE A 111 -2.62 -24.03 5.47
C ILE A 111 -3.58 -23.96 4.27
N PHE A 112 -3.61 -22.82 3.58
CA PHE A 112 -4.48 -22.60 2.43
C PHE A 112 -4.01 -23.36 1.19
N ILE A 113 -2.71 -23.60 1.01
CA ILE A 113 -2.19 -24.54 0.01
C ILE A 113 -2.71 -25.96 0.29
N TYR A 114 -2.60 -26.44 1.54
CA TYR A 114 -3.12 -27.76 1.94
C TYR A 114 -4.60 -27.88 1.59
N PHE A 115 -5.44 -26.96 2.07
CA PHE A 115 -6.88 -27.03 1.85
C PHE A 115 -7.26 -26.86 0.39
N SER A 116 -6.61 -25.97 -0.34
CA SER A 116 -6.86 -25.75 -1.76
C SER A 116 -6.66 -27.04 -2.57
N LEU A 117 -5.52 -27.70 -2.37
CA LEU A 117 -5.21 -28.95 -3.07
C LEU A 117 -6.14 -30.10 -2.66
N LYS A 118 -6.58 -30.16 -1.39
CA LYS A 118 -7.59 -31.12 -0.93
C LYS A 118 -8.95 -30.88 -1.58
N LEU A 119 -9.39 -29.62 -1.70
CA LEU A 119 -10.62 -29.23 -2.39
C LEU A 119 -10.56 -29.59 -3.88
N MET A 120 -9.38 -29.51 -4.49
CA MET A 120 -9.09 -29.99 -5.85
C MET A 120 -8.95 -31.52 -5.96
N LYS A 121 -9.18 -32.27 -4.87
CA LYS A 121 -9.11 -33.75 -4.80
C LYS A 121 -7.72 -34.32 -5.09
N PHE A 122 -6.65 -33.57 -4.83
CA PHE A 122 -5.30 -34.16 -4.78
C PHE A 122 -5.22 -35.16 -3.63
N LYS A 123 -4.63 -36.33 -3.91
CA LYS A 123 -4.55 -37.42 -2.93
C LYS A 123 -3.31 -37.24 -2.05
N PHE A 124 -3.39 -37.78 -0.83
CA PHE A 124 -2.24 -37.90 0.05
C PHE A 124 -1.06 -38.56 -0.68
N PRO A 125 0.17 -38.00 -0.60
CA PRO A 125 0.63 -36.93 0.30
C PRO A 125 0.79 -35.55 -0.36
N ILE A 126 0.28 -35.33 -1.58
CA ILE A 126 0.52 -34.10 -2.36
C ILE A 126 0.21 -32.81 -1.57
N PRO A 127 -0.98 -32.65 -0.93
CA PRO A 127 -1.34 -31.38 -0.30
C PRO A 127 -0.38 -30.95 0.82
N VAL A 128 0.03 -31.89 1.67
CA VAL A 128 0.91 -31.58 2.80
C VAL A 128 2.35 -31.31 2.34
N ILE A 129 2.84 -32.02 1.31
CA ILE A 129 4.17 -31.77 0.75
C ILE A 129 4.25 -30.39 0.08
N SER A 130 3.25 -30.02 -0.73
CA SER A 130 3.19 -28.66 -1.30
C SER A 130 3.12 -27.58 -0.20
N SER A 131 2.52 -27.89 0.95
CA SER A 131 2.50 -27.00 2.11
C SER A 131 3.89 -26.86 2.73
N CYS A 132 4.66 -27.95 2.89
CA CYS A 132 6.06 -27.87 3.31
C CYS A 132 6.89 -26.99 2.38
N PHE A 133 6.74 -27.18 1.07
CA PHE A 133 7.54 -26.46 0.07
C PHE A 133 7.27 -24.94 0.08
N SER A 134 6.11 -24.51 0.58
CA SER A 134 5.81 -23.07 0.73
C SER A 134 6.77 -22.34 1.67
N LEU A 135 7.44 -23.05 2.59
CA LEU A 135 8.47 -22.45 3.43
C LEU A 135 9.64 -21.90 2.59
N ALA A 136 10.00 -22.54 1.46
CA ALA A 136 11.04 -22.03 0.58
C ALA A 136 10.67 -20.70 -0.09
N PHE A 137 9.38 -20.50 -0.39
CA PHE A 137 8.87 -19.21 -0.86
C PHE A 137 8.85 -18.17 0.26
N LEU A 138 8.39 -18.55 1.45
CA LEU A 138 8.28 -17.62 2.60
C LEU A 138 9.64 -17.10 3.05
N PHE A 139 10.67 -17.96 3.08
CA PHE A 139 12.03 -17.63 3.51
C PHE A 139 12.95 -17.16 2.37
N MET A 140 12.38 -16.82 1.21
CA MET A 140 13.16 -16.30 0.08
C MET A 140 13.64 -14.87 0.35
N GLU A 141 14.92 -14.73 0.67
CA GLU A 141 15.57 -13.47 1.05
C GLU A 141 15.93 -12.55 -0.12
N ALA A 142 16.11 -13.11 -1.33
CA ALA A 142 16.50 -12.35 -2.52
C ALA A 142 15.46 -11.31 -2.98
N ASN A 143 14.21 -11.41 -2.51
CA ASN A 143 13.11 -10.55 -2.94
C ASN A 143 12.63 -9.72 -1.75
N SER A 144 13.11 -8.48 -1.64
CA SER A 144 12.56 -7.49 -0.72
C SER A 144 11.55 -6.61 -1.48
N MET A 145 10.39 -6.36 -0.87
CA MET A 145 9.33 -5.50 -1.43
C MET A 145 8.58 -6.01 -2.68
N TRP A 146 8.70 -7.28 -3.09
CA TRP A 146 7.98 -7.82 -4.27
C TRP A 146 6.59 -8.39 -3.92
N GLY A 147 6.44 -8.89 -2.70
CA GLY A 147 5.17 -9.38 -2.14
C GLY A 147 5.20 -10.85 -1.69
N GLY A 148 4.41 -11.17 -0.65
CA GLY A 148 4.06 -12.54 -0.25
C GLY A 148 5.07 -13.29 0.62
N ASN A 149 6.38 -13.09 0.44
CA ASN A 149 7.41 -13.67 1.32
C ASN A 149 7.60 -12.85 2.61
N ILE A 150 8.42 -13.36 3.55
CA ILE A 150 8.66 -12.72 4.85
C ILE A 150 9.32 -11.33 4.69
N PRO A 151 10.44 -11.17 3.94
CA PRO A 151 11.06 -9.85 3.76
C PRO A 151 10.09 -8.80 3.21
N SER A 152 9.33 -9.12 2.16
CA SER A 152 8.37 -8.18 1.57
C SER A 152 7.22 -7.87 2.52
N THR A 153 6.67 -8.87 3.20
CA THR A 153 5.57 -8.70 4.16
C THR A 153 5.94 -7.70 5.24
N LEU A 154 7.16 -7.83 5.79
CA LEU A 154 7.70 -6.95 6.81
C LEU A 154 8.22 -5.61 6.25
N ALA A 155 8.42 -5.51 4.94
CA ALA A 155 8.72 -4.23 4.29
C ALA A 155 7.48 -3.36 4.08
N GLY A 156 6.26 -3.90 4.22
CA GLY A 156 4.99 -3.18 4.05
C GLY A 156 3.95 -3.95 3.23
N GLU A 157 4.31 -5.08 2.63
CA GLU A 157 3.47 -5.83 1.68
C GLU A 157 2.57 -6.88 2.37
N PHE A 158 2.13 -6.60 3.60
CA PHE A 158 1.31 -7.54 4.36
C PHE A 158 -0.08 -7.73 3.77
N SER A 159 -0.71 -6.68 3.24
CA SER A 159 -1.99 -6.80 2.54
C SER A 159 -1.86 -7.68 1.29
N TYR A 160 -0.77 -7.53 0.52
CA TYR A 160 -0.46 -8.45 -0.59
C TYR A 160 -0.36 -9.90 -0.09
N SER A 161 0.40 -10.14 0.99
CA SER A 161 0.63 -11.47 1.56
C SER A 161 -0.67 -12.16 2.02
N ILE A 162 -1.52 -11.44 2.74
CA ILE A 162 -2.85 -11.91 3.15
C ILE A 162 -3.67 -12.28 1.92
N SER A 163 -3.75 -11.37 0.95
CA SER A 163 -4.56 -11.58 -0.26
C SER A 163 -4.05 -12.75 -1.12
N LEU A 164 -2.74 -12.94 -1.20
CA LEU A 164 -2.10 -14.07 -1.88
C LEU A 164 -2.54 -15.38 -1.26
N SER A 165 -2.50 -15.49 0.08
CA SER A 165 -2.94 -16.70 0.79
C SER A 165 -4.41 -17.03 0.45
N PHE A 166 -5.31 -16.04 0.55
CA PHE A 166 -6.73 -16.23 0.25
C PHE A 166 -7.00 -16.56 -1.22
N SER A 167 -6.17 -16.05 -2.14
CA SER A 167 -6.22 -16.38 -3.56
C SER A 167 -5.95 -17.87 -3.81
N ILE A 168 -4.98 -18.45 -3.10
CA ILE A 168 -4.73 -19.89 -3.17
C ILE A 168 -5.93 -20.69 -2.64
N LEU A 169 -6.53 -20.27 -1.52
CA LEU A 169 -7.73 -20.91 -0.99
C LEU A 169 -8.91 -20.82 -1.97
N PHE A 170 -9.09 -19.66 -2.59
CA PHE A 170 -10.12 -19.39 -3.59
C PHE A 170 -10.02 -20.35 -4.77
N PHE A 171 -8.82 -20.65 -5.29
CA PHE A 171 -8.66 -21.62 -6.37
C PHE A 171 -9.22 -23.01 -6.03
N GLY A 172 -9.05 -23.48 -4.79
CA GLY A 172 -9.58 -24.75 -4.35
C GLY A 172 -11.11 -24.77 -4.29
N PHE A 173 -11.71 -23.74 -3.69
CA PHE A 173 -13.17 -23.61 -3.63
C PHE A 173 -13.80 -23.34 -5.00
N LEU A 174 -13.14 -22.56 -5.85
CA LEU A 174 -13.58 -22.33 -7.23
C LEU A 174 -13.60 -23.63 -8.02
N TRP A 175 -12.51 -24.41 -7.95
CA TRP A 175 -12.43 -25.71 -8.60
C TRP A 175 -13.54 -26.65 -8.15
N LYS A 176 -13.71 -26.80 -6.82
CA LYS A 176 -14.75 -27.66 -6.26
C LYS A 176 -16.15 -27.15 -6.61
N GLY A 177 -16.36 -25.84 -6.54
CA GLY A 177 -17.64 -25.20 -6.81
C GLY A 177 -18.08 -25.35 -8.26
N ILE A 178 -17.16 -25.26 -9.23
CA ILE A 178 -17.48 -25.51 -10.64
C ILE A 178 -17.78 -27.00 -10.88
N LYS A 179 -17.00 -27.91 -10.29
CA LYS A 179 -17.21 -29.36 -10.46
C LYS A 179 -18.50 -29.86 -9.83
N GLU A 180 -18.88 -29.32 -8.68
CA GLU A 180 -20.03 -29.79 -7.89
C GLU A 180 -21.25 -28.86 -7.98
N SER A 181 -21.11 -27.69 -8.61
CA SER A 181 -22.15 -26.63 -8.66
C SER A 181 -22.62 -26.19 -7.26
N LYS A 182 -21.67 -26.12 -6.32
CA LYS A 182 -21.84 -25.76 -4.90
C LYS A 182 -20.88 -24.64 -4.52
N TYR A 183 -20.94 -24.16 -3.27
CA TYR A 183 -19.99 -23.16 -2.70
C TYR A 183 -20.05 -21.76 -3.31
N LEU A 184 -21.18 -21.38 -3.92
CA LEU A 184 -21.38 -20.04 -4.50
C LEU A 184 -21.08 -18.92 -3.48
N LEU A 185 -21.71 -18.96 -2.30
CA LEU A 185 -21.52 -17.95 -1.25
C LEU A 185 -20.08 -17.88 -0.74
N THR A 186 -19.40 -19.03 -0.62
CA THR A 186 -18.00 -19.09 -0.19
C THR A 186 -17.08 -18.42 -1.22
N ASN A 187 -17.29 -18.69 -2.51
CA ASN A 187 -16.49 -18.06 -3.58
C ASN A 187 -16.74 -16.56 -3.66
N ILE A 188 -17.98 -16.10 -3.49
CA ILE A 188 -18.31 -14.67 -3.43
C ILE A 188 -17.57 -14.02 -2.25
N SER A 189 -17.65 -14.62 -1.06
CA SER A 189 -17.01 -14.09 0.15
C SER A 189 -15.49 -14.01 -0.01
N LEU A 190 -14.86 -15.06 -0.54
CA LEU A 190 -13.41 -15.08 -0.79
C LEU A 190 -12.99 -14.03 -1.82
N LEU A 191 -13.77 -13.84 -2.90
CA LEU A 191 -13.44 -12.85 -3.92
C LEU A 191 -13.56 -11.41 -3.38
N ILE A 192 -14.51 -11.15 -2.47
CA ILE A 192 -14.62 -9.87 -1.76
C ILE A 192 -13.42 -9.65 -0.83
N ILE A 193 -13.05 -10.67 -0.05
CA ILE A 193 -11.86 -10.61 0.82
C ILE A 193 -10.63 -10.26 -0.02
N ILE A 194 -10.39 -10.97 -1.12
CA ILE A 194 -9.27 -10.71 -2.03
C ILE A 194 -9.35 -9.27 -2.58
N GLY A 195 -10.52 -8.83 -3.04
CA GLY A 195 -10.71 -7.49 -3.61
C GLY A 195 -10.51 -6.34 -2.63
N LEU A 196 -10.90 -6.50 -1.36
CA LEU A 196 -10.68 -5.50 -0.31
C LEU A 196 -9.28 -5.58 0.33
N THR A 197 -8.47 -6.57 -0.05
CA THR A 197 -7.11 -6.75 0.47
C THR A 197 -6.04 -6.37 -0.55
N HIS A 198 -6.17 -6.78 -1.82
CA HIS A 198 -5.18 -6.39 -2.83
C HIS A 198 -5.63 -6.57 -4.30
N ILE A 199 -5.42 -5.55 -5.13
CA ILE A 199 -5.87 -5.54 -6.54
C ILE A 199 -5.12 -6.53 -7.43
N TYR A 200 -3.80 -6.68 -7.25
CA TYR A 200 -2.98 -7.56 -8.10
C TYR A 200 -3.44 -9.02 -8.01
N THR A 201 -3.74 -9.48 -6.81
CA THR A 201 -4.29 -10.82 -6.57
C THR A 201 -5.72 -10.94 -7.08
N LEU A 202 -6.55 -9.89 -6.98
CA LEU A 202 -7.91 -9.89 -7.53
C LEU A 202 -7.88 -10.10 -9.05
N MET A 203 -7.01 -9.36 -9.75
CA MET A 203 -6.80 -9.53 -11.18
C MET A 203 -6.31 -10.94 -11.49
N TRP A 204 -5.29 -11.43 -10.77
CA TRP A 204 -4.75 -12.76 -10.98
C TRP A 204 -5.82 -13.86 -10.85
N VAL A 205 -6.65 -13.83 -9.80
CA VAL A 205 -7.69 -14.85 -9.61
C VAL A 205 -8.84 -14.71 -10.62
N ALA A 206 -9.23 -13.48 -10.98
CA ALA A 206 -10.29 -13.23 -11.95
C ALA A 206 -9.93 -13.79 -13.33
N PHE A 207 -8.71 -13.51 -13.82
CA PHE A 207 -8.25 -13.99 -15.12
C PHE A 207 -7.90 -15.49 -15.09
N THR A 208 -7.33 -16.01 -14.00
CA THR A 208 -7.11 -17.46 -13.85
C THR A 208 -8.43 -18.24 -13.90
N SER A 209 -9.53 -17.66 -13.40
CA SER A 209 -10.86 -18.29 -13.43
C SER A 209 -11.39 -18.56 -14.85
N LEU A 210 -10.90 -17.83 -15.86
CA LEU A 210 -11.27 -18.03 -17.27
C LEU A 210 -10.86 -19.41 -17.80
N PHE A 211 -9.93 -20.11 -17.15
CA PHE A 211 -9.58 -21.50 -17.46
C PHE A 211 -10.81 -22.41 -17.60
N PHE A 212 -11.83 -22.19 -16.76
CA PHE A 212 -13.01 -23.05 -16.75
C PHE A 212 -13.94 -22.82 -17.94
N LEU A 213 -13.78 -21.73 -18.69
CA LEU A 213 -14.46 -21.53 -19.97
C LEU A 213 -13.90 -22.45 -21.05
N ILE A 214 -12.65 -22.92 -20.92
CA ILE A 214 -12.05 -23.93 -21.80
C ILE A 214 -12.57 -25.32 -21.39
N SER A 215 -13.85 -25.58 -21.69
CA SER A 215 -14.52 -26.84 -21.37
C SER A 215 -15.77 -27.08 -22.22
N LYS A 216 -16.21 -28.35 -22.28
CA LYS A 216 -17.49 -28.73 -22.91
C LYS A 216 -18.70 -28.10 -22.20
N ASP A 217 -18.58 -27.82 -20.90
CA ASP A 217 -19.63 -27.22 -20.07
C ASP A 217 -19.58 -25.68 -20.06
N PHE A 218 -19.18 -25.05 -21.17
CA PHE A 218 -18.93 -23.62 -21.27
C PHE A 218 -20.05 -22.76 -20.66
N LYS A 219 -21.31 -22.96 -21.09
CA LYS A 219 -22.46 -22.16 -20.63
C LYS A 219 -22.64 -22.26 -19.12
N LYS A 220 -22.57 -23.47 -18.57
CA LYS A 220 -22.73 -23.73 -17.12
C LYS A 220 -21.64 -23.02 -16.32
N ASN A 221 -20.38 -23.14 -16.76
CA ASN A 221 -19.25 -22.52 -16.09
C ASN A 221 -19.31 -21.00 -16.20
N LEU A 222 -19.67 -20.47 -17.37
CA LEU A 222 -19.88 -19.04 -17.59
C LEU A 222 -20.92 -18.48 -16.62
N PHE A 223 -22.11 -19.08 -16.52
CA PHE A 223 -23.12 -18.60 -15.58
C PHE A 223 -22.70 -18.71 -14.11
N TYR A 224 -21.93 -19.73 -13.74
CA TYR A 224 -21.40 -19.85 -12.38
C TYR A 224 -20.39 -18.75 -12.07
N LEU A 225 -19.45 -18.50 -12.98
CA LEU A 225 -18.46 -17.43 -12.86
C LEU A 225 -19.11 -16.04 -12.88
N LEU A 226 -20.09 -15.81 -13.75
CA LEU A 226 -20.84 -14.56 -13.80
C LEU A 226 -21.57 -14.29 -12.48
N LYS A 227 -22.20 -15.29 -11.86
CA LYS A 227 -22.84 -15.12 -10.54
C LYS A 227 -21.85 -14.73 -9.45
N ILE A 228 -20.66 -15.36 -9.43
CA ILE A 228 -19.63 -14.99 -8.46
C ILE A 228 -19.14 -13.57 -8.75
N GLY A 229 -18.76 -13.30 -10.00
CA GLY A 229 -18.18 -12.03 -10.42
C GLY A 229 -19.13 -10.85 -10.25
N SER A 230 -20.38 -10.98 -10.69
CA SER A 230 -21.35 -9.87 -10.63
C SER A 230 -21.73 -9.52 -9.19
N VAL A 231 -21.99 -10.51 -8.33
CA VAL A 231 -22.34 -10.25 -6.93
C VAL A 231 -21.15 -9.69 -6.16
N SER A 232 -19.95 -10.23 -6.40
CA SER A 232 -18.74 -9.71 -5.76
C SER A 232 -18.43 -8.29 -6.24
N PHE A 233 -18.60 -8.00 -7.53
CA PHE A 233 -18.44 -6.65 -8.08
C PHE A 233 -19.45 -5.67 -7.47
N LEU A 234 -20.72 -6.04 -7.37
CA LEU A 234 -21.74 -5.21 -6.71
C LEU A 234 -21.33 -4.92 -5.27
N LEU A 235 -20.96 -5.95 -4.49
CA LEU A 235 -20.55 -5.80 -3.09
C LEU A 235 -19.25 -5.01 -2.91
N LEU A 236 -18.35 -5.03 -3.90
CA LEU A 236 -17.10 -4.25 -3.92
C LEU A 236 -17.27 -2.86 -4.54
N SER A 237 -18.43 -2.55 -5.12
CA SER A 237 -18.60 -1.35 -5.96
C SER A 237 -18.35 -0.05 -5.20
N TRP A 238 -18.76 0.02 -3.93
CA TRP A 238 -18.51 1.17 -3.03
C TRP A 238 -17.02 1.53 -2.92
N PHE A 239 -16.12 0.56 -3.12
CA PHE A 239 -14.67 0.77 -3.10
C PHE A 239 -14.12 0.90 -4.53
N LEU A 240 -14.43 -0.05 -5.40
CA LEU A 240 -13.83 -0.14 -6.75
C LEU A 240 -14.28 0.98 -7.69
N LEU A 241 -15.54 1.43 -7.63
CA LEU A 241 -16.02 2.46 -8.55
C LEU A 241 -15.44 3.83 -8.19
N PRO A 242 -15.50 4.32 -6.93
CA PRO A 242 -14.81 5.54 -6.56
C PRO A 242 -13.31 5.49 -6.86
N PHE A 243 -12.66 4.35 -6.61
CA PHE A 243 -11.26 4.13 -6.99
C PHE A 243 -11.03 4.42 -8.47
N LEU A 244 -11.77 3.76 -9.37
CA LEU A 244 -11.59 3.87 -10.82
C LEU A 244 -11.91 5.27 -11.36
N PHE A 245 -13.01 5.87 -10.91
CA PHE A 245 -13.45 7.19 -11.38
C PHE A 245 -12.54 8.33 -10.90
N LYS A 246 -11.82 8.14 -9.79
CA LYS A 246 -10.95 9.15 -9.21
C LYS A 246 -9.46 8.94 -9.52
N LEU A 247 -9.11 7.94 -10.35
CA LEU A 247 -7.73 7.72 -10.80
C LEU A 247 -7.09 8.95 -11.46
N GLY A 248 -7.88 9.85 -12.05
CA GLY A 248 -7.36 11.10 -12.61
C GLY A 248 -6.65 12.01 -11.60
N TYR A 249 -6.89 11.82 -10.30
CA TYR A 249 -6.35 12.64 -9.21
C TYR A 249 -5.16 12.00 -8.48
N THR A 250 -4.71 10.82 -8.91
CA THR A 250 -3.55 10.11 -8.35
C THR A 250 -2.24 10.47 -9.06
N SER A 251 -1.13 10.09 -8.45
CA SER A 251 0.21 10.12 -9.08
C SER A 251 0.60 8.69 -9.47
N PRO A 252 0.56 8.32 -10.76
CA PRO A 252 0.86 6.95 -11.17
C PRO A 252 2.32 6.58 -10.86
N TYR A 253 2.56 5.34 -10.49
CA TYR A 253 3.90 4.76 -10.33
C TYR A 253 3.98 3.55 -11.27
N ALA A 254 4.30 3.83 -12.53
CA ALA A 254 4.29 2.84 -13.62
C ALA A 254 5.71 2.39 -13.97
N ASP A 255 6.43 1.93 -12.95
CA ASP A 255 7.81 1.46 -13.11
C ASP A 255 7.86 0.03 -13.68
N PHE A 256 8.87 -0.22 -14.52
CA PHE A 256 9.17 -1.55 -15.04
C PHE A 256 10.53 -1.98 -14.55
N TRP A 257 10.51 -2.90 -13.58
CA TRP A 257 11.72 -3.41 -12.95
C TRP A 257 12.40 -4.38 -13.90
N ASN A 258 13.50 -3.93 -14.49
CA ASN A 258 14.38 -4.75 -15.33
C ASN A 258 15.24 -5.64 -14.42
N VAL A 259 14.72 -6.82 -14.08
CA VAL A 259 15.42 -7.79 -13.23
C VAL A 259 15.94 -8.94 -14.08
N GLU A 260 17.20 -9.32 -13.82
CA GLU A 260 17.82 -10.47 -14.46
C GLU A 260 17.03 -11.76 -14.21
N PHE A 261 16.96 -12.63 -15.22
CA PHE A 261 16.13 -13.83 -15.17
C PHE A 261 16.43 -14.73 -13.97
N LEU A 262 17.72 -14.91 -13.63
CA LEU A 262 18.12 -15.75 -12.49
C LEU A 262 17.70 -15.15 -11.14
N LYS A 263 17.58 -13.81 -11.04
CA LYS A 263 17.10 -13.12 -9.85
C LYS A 263 15.57 -13.25 -9.67
N LEU A 264 14.82 -13.55 -10.75
CA LEU A 264 13.40 -13.90 -10.65
C LEU A 264 13.18 -15.27 -9.96
N PHE A 265 14.19 -16.14 -10.05
CA PHE A 265 14.17 -17.50 -9.50
C PHE A 265 15.44 -17.75 -8.69
N PRO A 266 15.57 -17.14 -7.50
CA PRO A 266 16.74 -17.31 -6.66
C PRO A 266 16.93 -18.77 -6.27
N ILE A 267 18.17 -19.14 -5.93
CA ILE A 267 18.60 -20.54 -5.74
C ILE A 267 17.75 -21.29 -4.73
N ILE A 268 17.28 -20.62 -3.67
CA ILE A 268 16.35 -21.19 -2.69
C ILE A 268 15.14 -21.87 -3.33
N LEU A 269 14.69 -21.42 -4.51
CA LEU A 269 13.56 -21.99 -5.25
C LEU A 269 13.93 -23.11 -6.24
N TRP A 270 15.22 -23.28 -6.59
CA TRP A 270 15.65 -24.17 -7.67
C TRP A 270 15.24 -25.64 -7.50
N PRO A 271 15.41 -26.29 -6.33
CA PRO A 271 15.00 -27.69 -6.19
C PRO A 271 13.51 -27.89 -6.46
N PHE A 272 12.69 -26.93 -6.03
CA PHE A 272 11.24 -26.96 -6.19
C PHE A 272 10.82 -26.67 -7.63
N ALA A 273 11.50 -25.72 -8.29
CA ALA A 273 11.33 -25.47 -9.71
C ALA A 273 11.70 -26.71 -10.55
N ILE A 274 12.78 -27.42 -10.21
CA ILE A 274 13.15 -28.69 -10.86
C ILE A 274 12.04 -29.74 -10.66
N PHE A 275 11.53 -29.90 -9.43
CA PHE A 275 10.41 -30.81 -9.20
C PHE A 275 9.17 -30.43 -10.01
N SER A 276 8.92 -29.13 -10.24
CA SER A 276 7.76 -28.67 -11.02
C SER A 276 7.77 -29.18 -12.46
N ILE A 277 8.96 -29.39 -13.06
CA ILE A 277 9.12 -29.98 -14.40
C ILE A 277 8.51 -31.38 -14.45
N PHE A 278 8.73 -32.20 -13.42
CA PHE A 278 8.17 -33.55 -13.33
C PHE A 278 6.65 -33.56 -13.14
N ALA A 279 6.05 -32.48 -12.64
CA ALA A 279 4.60 -32.35 -12.61
C ALA A 279 4.03 -32.17 -14.03
N ILE A 280 4.73 -31.41 -14.88
CA ILE A 280 4.32 -31.10 -16.26
C ILE A 280 4.23 -32.36 -17.13
N PHE A 281 4.94 -33.44 -16.82
CA PHE A 281 4.78 -34.72 -17.52
C PHE A 281 3.35 -35.27 -17.45
N ASN A 282 2.58 -34.91 -16.42
CA ASN A 282 1.18 -35.28 -16.28
C ASN A 282 0.21 -34.19 -16.80
N PHE A 283 0.69 -33.19 -17.54
CA PHE A 283 -0.12 -32.08 -18.06
C PHE A 283 -1.28 -32.55 -18.94
N LYS A 284 -1.04 -33.54 -19.80
CA LYS A 284 -2.10 -34.09 -20.69
C LYS A 284 -3.17 -34.85 -19.92
N THR A 285 -2.79 -35.52 -18.83
CA THR A 285 -3.67 -36.44 -18.08
C THR A 285 -4.40 -35.76 -16.92
N ASP A 286 -3.80 -34.75 -16.29
CA ASP A 286 -4.36 -34.08 -15.11
C ASP A 286 -4.80 -32.63 -15.41
N LYS A 287 -6.12 -32.40 -15.47
CA LYS A 287 -6.68 -31.05 -15.68
C LYS A 287 -6.30 -30.06 -14.57
N ARG A 288 -5.96 -30.52 -13.37
CA ARG A 288 -5.55 -29.66 -12.24
C ARG A 288 -4.18 -29.05 -12.47
N ILE A 289 -3.27 -29.82 -13.07
CA ILE A 289 -1.94 -29.32 -13.45
C ILE A 289 -2.09 -28.26 -14.55
N ARG A 290 -2.95 -28.51 -15.54
CA ARG A 290 -3.28 -27.51 -16.58
C ARG A 290 -3.83 -26.21 -16.02
N PHE A 291 -4.62 -26.26 -14.94
CA PHE A 291 -5.12 -25.06 -14.28
C PHE A 291 -3.98 -24.23 -13.67
N PHE A 292 -3.05 -24.86 -12.95
CA PHE A 292 -1.89 -24.14 -12.39
C PHE A 292 -0.95 -23.63 -13.49
N CYS A 293 -0.73 -24.39 -14.57
CA CYS A 293 0.04 -23.91 -15.73
C CYS A 293 -0.65 -22.73 -16.45
N PHE A 294 -1.99 -22.74 -16.54
CA PHE A 294 -2.73 -21.59 -17.06
C PHE A 294 -2.58 -20.37 -16.16
N SER A 295 -2.67 -20.56 -14.84
CA SER A 295 -2.42 -19.48 -13.86
C SER A 295 -0.99 -18.93 -13.94
N LEU A 296 -0.01 -19.79 -14.22
CA LEU A 296 1.39 -19.40 -14.45
C LEU A 296 1.48 -18.53 -15.70
N LEU A 297 0.85 -18.93 -16.80
CA LEU A 297 0.77 -18.13 -18.03
C LEU A 297 0.13 -16.76 -17.79
N ILE A 298 -0.98 -16.70 -17.05
CA ILE A 298 -1.62 -15.42 -16.69
C ILE A 298 -0.67 -14.52 -15.91
N SER A 299 0.10 -15.08 -14.97
CA SER A 299 1.07 -14.31 -14.19
C SER A 299 2.19 -13.72 -15.07
N ILE A 300 2.69 -14.51 -16.02
CA ILE A 300 3.70 -14.06 -17.00
C ILE A 300 3.14 -12.98 -17.92
N VAL A 301 1.92 -13.16 -18.43
CA VAL A 301 1.26 -12.15 -19.29
C VAL A 301 1.12 -10.82 -18.53
N PHE A 302 0.66 -10.85 -17.28
CA PHE A 302 0.54 -9.63 -16.49
C PHE A 302 1.87 -9.00 -16.11
N PHE A 303 2.93 -9.79 -15.90
CA PHE A 303 4.27 -9.25 -15.70
C PHE A 303 4.68 -8.31 -16.86
N TYR A 304 4.44 -8.72 -18.11
CA TYR A 304 4.74 -7.88 -19.27
C TYR A 304 3.72 -6.76 -19.52
N LEU A 305 2.43 -6.99 -19.21
CA LEU A 305 1.38 -5.99 -19.41
C LEU A 305 1.34 -4.90 -18.33
N ALA A 306 1.89 -5.13 -17.14
CA ALA A 306 1.74 -4.26 -15.98
C ALA A 306 2.03 -2.79 -16.26
N LYS A 307 3.15 -2.49 -16.94
CA LYS A 307 3.54 -1.10 -17.26
C LYS A 307 2.48 -0.38 -18.09
N HIS A 308 1.89 -1.07 -19.08
CA HIS A 308 0.88 -0.49 -19.98
C HIS A 308 -0.44 -0.16 -19.27
N ILE A 309 -0.71 -0.80 -18.14
CA ILE A 309 -1.89 -0.55 -17.32
C ILE A 309 -1.58 0.24 -16.04
N GLY A 310 -0.38 0.85 -15.97
CA GLY A 310 0.02 1.71 -14.85
C GLY A 310 0.35 0.98 -13.56
N LEU A 311 0.72 -0.31 -13.63
CA LEU A 311 1.08 -1.17 -12.51
C LEU A 311 2.55 -1.57 -12.57
N VAL A 312 3.09 -1.96 -11.41
CA VAL A 312 4.48 -2.45 -11.29
C VAL A 312 4.54 -3.93 -11.64
N ASN A 313 5.36 -4.28 -12.63
CA ASN A 313 5.50 -5.66 -13.14
C ASN A 313 5.93 -6.66 -12.07
N ILE A 314 6.86 -6.28 -11.19
CA ILE A 314 7.50 -7.20 -10.24
C ILE A 314 6.49 -7.87 -9.29
N ARG A 315 5.35 -7.23 -9.05
CA ARG A 315 4.24 -7.72 -8.21
C ARG A 315 3.56 -8.99 -8.73
N TYR A 316 3.82 -9.38 -9.98
CA TYR A 316 3.31 -10.63 -10.56
C TYR A 316 4.28 -11.82 -10.42
N VAL A 317 5.55 -11.57 -10.06
CA VAL A 317 6.57 -12.63 -9.90
C VAL A 317 6.26 -13.58 -8.73
N PRO A 318 5.79 -13.10 -7.55
CA PRO A 318 5.44 -14.01 -6.46
C PRO A 318 4.38 -15.05 -6.83
N PHE A 319 3.46 -14.72 -7.75
CA PHE A 319 2.47 -15.67 -8.28
C PHE A 319 3.13 -16.82 -9.04
N ILE A 320 4.12 -16.49 -9.88
CA ILE A 320 4.92 -17.47 -10.62
C ILE A 320 5.65 -18.38 -9.62
N GLN A 321 6.34 -17.79 -8.66
CA GLN A 321 7.14 -18.52 -7.66
C GLN A 321 6.29 -19.47 -6.82
N ILE A 322 5.14 -19.01 -6.29
CA ILE A 322 4.28 -19.88 -5.47
C ILE A 322 3.63 -21.01 -6.31
N LEU A 323 3.31 -20.75 -7.58
CA LEU A 323 2.79 -21.79 -8.47
C LEU A 323 3.84 -22.86 -8.77
N LEU A 324 5.11 -22.47 -8.95
CA LEU A 324 6.22 -23.43 -9.10
C LEU A 324 6.41 -24.27 -7.85
N ILE A 325 6.29 -23.69 -6.66
CA ILE A 325 6.30 -24.42 -5.39
C ILE A 325 5.17 -25.46 -5.32
N ILE A 326 3.94 -25.06 -5.66
CA ILE A 326 2.77 -25.96 -5.64
C ILE A 326 2.96 -27.11 -6.64
N LEU A 327 3.36 -26.80 -7.88
CA LEU A 327 3.68 -27.79 -8.91
C LEU A 327 4.86 -28.68 -8.49
N GLY A 328 5.86 -28.12 -7.81
CA GLY A 328 6.99 -28.85 -7.25
C GLY A 328 6.54 -29.95 -6.29
N GLY A 329 5.59 -29.66 -5.38
CA GLY A 329 5.05 -30.68 -4.49
C GLY A 329 4.29 -31.80 -5.21
N ILE A 330 3.65 -31.50 -6.34
CA ILE A 330 3.02 -32.50 -7.21
C ILE A 330 4.10 -33.35 -7.89
N GLY A 331 5.13 -32.74 -8.45
CA GLY A 331 6.20 -33.41 -9.18
C GLY A 331 7.12 -34.24 -8.29
N PHE A 332 7.33 -33.83 -7.03
CA PHE A 332 8.06 -34.60 -6.02
C PHE A 332 7.48 -36.02 -5.87
N ILE A 333 6.15 -36.16 -5.87
CA ILE A 333 5.50 -37.48 -5.82
C ILE A 333 5.74 -38.29 -7.09
N THR A 334 5.82 -37.65 -8.25
CA THR A 334 6.16 -38.33 -9.51
C THR A 334 7.56 -38.94 -9.45
N VAL A 335 8.53 -38.20 -8.90
CA VAL A 335 9.92 -38.66 -8.74
C VAL A 335 10.02 -39.78 -7.73
N PHE A 336 9.46 -39.60 -6.53
CA PHE A 336 9.60 -40.56 -5.42
C PHE A 336 8.46 -41.59 -5.34
N LYS A 337 7.78 -41.87 -6.46
CA LYS A 337 6.59 -42.76 -6.52
C LYS A 337 6.81 -44.17 -5.97
N LYS A 338 8.07 -44.65 -5.93
CA LYS A 338 8.44 -45.98 -5.41
C LYS A 338 8.48 -46.07 -3.88
N PHE A 339 8.58 -44.94 -3.18
CA PHE A 339 8.66 -44.90 -1.73
C PHE A 339 7.27 -45.01 -1.08
N ARG A 340 7.24 -45.45 0.18
CA ARG A 340 6.01 -45.50 0.97
C ARG A 340 5.46 -44.09 1.18
N LYS A 341 4.23 -43.86 0.72
CA LYS A 341 3.56 -42.55 0.77
C LYS A 341 3.53 -41.91 2.16
N GLN A 342 3.46 -42.70 3.23
CA GLN A 342 3.47 -42.18 4.60
C GLN A 342 4.80 -41.53 5.02
N ILE A 343 5.92 -41.93 4.41
CA ILE A 343 7.26 -41.43 4.76
C ILE A 343 7.57 -40.14 3.98
N LEU A 344 6.98 -39.97 2.79
CA LEU A 344 7.28 -38.84 1.90
C LEU A 344 7.07 -37.44 2.52
N PRO A 345 6.02 -37.16 3.31
CA PRO A 345 5.90 -35.88 4.01
C PRO A 345 7.04 -35.59 4.98
N ILE A 346 7.54 -36.63 5.67
CA ILE A 346 8.66 -36.52 6.62
C ILE A 346 9.95 -36.20 5.85
N ILE A 347 10.21 -36.92 4.76
CA ILE A 347 11.35 -36.64 3.87
C ILE A 347 11.25 -35.21 3.34
N ALA A 348 10.06 -34.78 2.90
CA ALA A 348 9.87 -33.45 2.35
C ALA A 348 10.12 -32.33 3.37
N ILE A 349 9.61 -32.43 4.59
CA ILE A 349 9.84 -31.39 5.61
C ILE A 349 11.31 -31.38 6.07
N VAL A 350 11.93 -32.54 6.25
CA VAL A 350 13.36 -32.64 6.61
C VAL A 350 14.23 -32.04 5.50
N PHE A 351 13.94 -32.39 4.24
CA PHE A 351 14.61 -31.81 3.08
C PHE A 351 14.49 -30.28 3.05
N VAL A 352 13.27 -29.75 3.19
CA VAL A 352 13.03 -28.30 3.20
C VAL A 352 13.78 -27.62 4.34
N VAL A 353 13.72 -28.16 5.56
CA VAL A 353 14.41 -27.57 6.71
C VAL A 353 15.93 -27.60 6.52
N ILE A 354 16.51 -28.72 6.07
CA ILE A 354 17.95 -28.80 5.79
C ILE A 354 18.34 -27.80 4.70
N TRP A 355 17.54 -27.71 3.63
CA TRP A 355 17.76 -26.75 2.54
C TRP A 355 17.69 -25.30 3.02
N LEU A 356 16.73 -24.98 3.88
CA LEU A 356 16.58 -23.65 4.47
C LEU A 356 17.75 -23.27 5.38
N LEU A 357 18.33 -24.24 6.10
CA LEU A 357 19.41 -23.98 7.03
C LEU A 357 20.80 -23.97 6.39
N ASN A 358 21.01 -24.70 5.28
CA ASN A 358 22.35 -24.92 4.73
C ASN A 358 22.55 -24.39 3.30
N GLY A 359 21.47 -24.20 2.53
CA GLY A 359 21.56 -23.80 1.13
C GLY A 359 22.46 -24.69 0.28
N ILE A 360 23.22 -24.09 -0.65
CA ILE A 360 24.22 -24.79 -1.47
C ILE A 360 25.57 -24.90 -0.75
N PRO A 361 26.30 -26.02 -0.88
CA PRO A 361 27.58 -26.22 -0.19
C PRO A 361 28.78 -25.59 -0.92
N PHE A 362 28.56 -24.92 -2.06
CA PHE A 362 29.61 -24.31 -2.88
C PHE A 362 29.24 -22.88 -3.24
N GLU A 363 30.25 -22.07 -3.58
CA GLU A 363 30.08 -20.67 -3.94
C GLU A 363 29.88 -20.51 -5.45
N ILE A 364 28.95 -19.63 -5.82
CA ILE A 364 28.72 -19.18 -7.19
C ILE A 364 29.39 -17.83 -7.37
N LYS A 365 29.98 -17.61 -8.56
CA LYS A 365 30.74 -16.39 -8.88
C LYS A 365 29.91 -15.12 -8.68
N ASP A 366 28.63 -15.19 -9.02
CA ASP A 366 27.68 -14.11 -8.75
C ASP A 366 27.23 -14.18 -7.29
N LYS A 367 27.69 -13.21 -6.49
CA LYS A 367 27.40 -13.14 -5.05
C LYS A 367 25.91 -12.95 -4.77
N ASP A 368 25.18 -12.29 -5.67
CA ASP A 368 23.74 -12.05 -5.50
C ASP A 368 22.91 -13.33 -5.65
N LEU A 369 23.50 -14.37 -6.26
CA LEU A 369 22.86 -15.67 -6.40
C LEU A 369 23.24 -16.64 -5.27
N ASN A 370 24.25 -16.32 -4.46
CA ASN A 370 24.67 -17.21 -3.38
C ASN A 370 23.59 -17.37 -2.32
N TYR A 371 23.18 -18.61 -2.08
CA TYR A 371 22.23 -18.96 -1.02
C TYR A 371 22.86 -20.00 -0.08
N LYS A 372 23.28 -19.55 1.11
CA LYS A 372 23.95 -20.38 2.13
C LYS A 372 23.03 -20.74 3.30
N GLY A 373 21.72 -20.57 3.13
CA GLY A 373 20.71 -20.71 4.18
C GLY A 373 20.06 -19.37 4.55
N ILE A 374 19.13 -19.41 5.48
CA ILE A 374 18.46 -18.22 6.04
C ILE A 374 19.51 -17.35 6.76
N ASP A 375 19.58 -16.08 6.40
CA ASP A 375 20.56 -15.12 6.92
C ASP A 375 19.85 -13.97 7.67
N PHE A 376 19.33 -12.98 6.94
CA PHE A 376 18.87 -11.72 7.55
C PHE A 376 17.42 -11.74 8.10
N ILE A 377 16.59 -12.72 7.73
CA ILE A 377 15.17 -12.78 8.17
C ILE A 377 15.00 -12.70 9.71
N PRO A 378 15.75 -13.45 10.54
CA PRO A 378 15.62 -13.37 12.00
C PRO A 378 15.84 -11.95 12.53
N ASP A 379 16.87 -11.26 12.01
CA ASP A 379 17.18 -9.89 12.41
C ASP A 379 16.15 -8.91 11.86
N TRP A 380 15.62 -9.14 10.66
CA TRP A 380 14.55 -8.33 10.09
C TRP A 380 13.24 -8.41 10.88
N ILE A 381 12.84 -9.62 11.31
CA ILE A 381 11.68 -9.83 12.20
C ILE A 381 11.91 -9.08 13.52
N LYS A 382 13.08 -9.27 14.15
CA LYS A 382 13.44 -8.61 15.41
C LYS A 382 13.46 -7.09 15.25
N TRP A 383 13.99 -6.59 14.15
CA TRP A 383 14.08 -5.17 13.83
C TRP A 383 12.68 -4.54 13.72
N ASN A 384 11.77 -5.17 12.99
CA ASN A 384 10.40 -4.70 12.82
C ASN A 384 9.63 -4.70 14.15
N TYR A 385 9.67 -5.82 14.88
CA TYR A 385 8.74 -6.06 16.00
C TYR A 385 9.26 -5.64 17.37
N LYS A 386 10.57 -5.38 17.52
CA LYS A 386 11.04 -4.59 18.67
C LYS A 386 10.39 -3.21 18.69
N GLY A 387 10.07 -2.66 17.52
CA GLY A 387 9.39 -1.38 17.36
C GLY A 387 10.29 -0.17 17.60
N PHE A 388 9.72 1.03 17.46
CA PHE A 388 10.43 2.30 17.66
C PHE A 388 10.99 2.44 19.08
N GLU A 389 10.19 2.04 20.06
CA GLU A 389 10.41 2.29 21.49
C GLU A 389 11.61 1.52 22.07
N ASN A 390 12.01 0.44 21.39
CA ASN A 390 13.15 -0.39 21.78
C ASN A 390 14.38 -0.18 20.88
N LYS A 391 14.40 0.88 20.06
CA LYS A 391 15.61 1.30 19.35
C LYS A 391 16.52 2.05 20.29
N GLU A 392 17.84 1.89 20.11
CA GLU A 392 18.83 2.61 20.93
C GLU A 392 18.67 4.13 20.82
N SER A 393 18.26 4.61 19.64
CA SER A 393 18.03 6.03 19.35
C SER A 393 16.62 6.53 19.71
N TRP A 394 15.79 5.72 20.37
CA TRP A 394 14.41 6.07 20.72
C TRP A 394 14.31 7.38 21.49
N ASN A 395 15.19 7.61 22.49
CA ASN A 395 15.15 8.84 23.29
C ASN A 395 15.37 10.10 22.43
N THR A 396 16.22 10.02 21.41
CA THR A 396 16.44 11.14 20.47
C THR A 396 15.18 11.39 19.65
N TYR A 397 14.58 10.33 19.10
CA TYR A 397 13.35 10.44 18.32
C TYR A 397 12.19 10.98 19.15
N LYS A 398 12.04 10.48 20.38
CA LYS A 398 11.05 10.94 21.33
C LYS A 398 11.24 12.40 21.67
N GLU A 399 12.45 12.86 22.00
CA GLU A 399 12.71 14.27 22.30
C GLU A 399 12.39 15.19 21.12
N ILE A 400 12.70 14.77 19.88
CA ILE A 400 12.33 15.53 18.67
C ILE A 400 10.81 15.66 18.56
N ASN A 401 10.06 14.56 18.70
CA ASN A 401 8.59 14.59 18.60
C ASN A 401 7.94 15.34 19.77
N ASP A 402 8.46 15.19 20.99
CA ASP A 402 7.99 15.92 22.17
C ASP A 402 8.18 17.43 22.01
N PHE A 403 9.31 17.87 21.43
CA PHE A 403 9.56 19.28 21.12
C PHE A 403 8.62 19.81 20.03
N LEU A 404 8.33 18.99 19.02
CA LEU A 404 7.46 19.32 17.90
C LEU A 404 5.97 19.13 18.22
N LYS A 405 5.59 18.81 19.45
CA LYS A 405 4.21 18.50 19.80
C LYS A 405 3.26 19.65 19.46
N GLY A 406 2.12 19.33 18.86
CA GLY A 406 1.08 20.28 18.46
C GLY A 406 -0.15 19.57 17.91
N ASP A 407 -0.86 20.24 17.01
CA ASP A 407 -2.03 19.69 16.33
C ASP A 407 -2.05 20.06 14.83
N ILE A 408 -3.14 19.70 14.14
CA ILE A 408 -3.31 19.91 12.70
C ILE A 408 -3.38 21.39 12.28
N ASN A 409 -3.66 22.33 13.19
CA ASN A 409 -3.73 23.75 12.89
C ASN A 409 -2.36 24.43 12.87
N ASN A 410 -1.35 23.84 13.54
CA ASN A 410 0.00 24.38 13.46
C ASN A 410 0.58 24.19 12.05
N ALA A 411 1.38 25.15 11.59
CA ALA A 411 2.18 24.98 10.38
C ALA A 411 2.89 23.63 10.33
N ARG A 412 3.03 23.11 9.11
CA ARG A 412 3.58 21.78 8.84
C ARG A 412 5.05 21.69 9.24
N VAL A 413 5.51 20.47 9.51
CA VAL A 413 6.92 20.17 9.76
C VAL A 413 7.44 19.28 8.63
N VAL A 414 8.57 19.68 8.06
CA VAL A 414 9.32 18.87 7.08
C VAL A 414 10.61 18.35 7.69
N PHE A 415 11.21 17.35 7.05
CA PHE A 415 12.47 16.78 7.51
C PHE A 415 13.37 16.46 6.32
N GLU A 416 14.67 16.67 6.50
CA GLU A 416 15.67 16.24 5.54
C GLU A 416 15.58 14.72 5.33
N HIS A 417 15.48 14.28 4.09
CA HIS A 417 15.56 12.85 3.82
C HIS A 417 16.99 12.34 4.08
N SER A 418 17.11 11.26 4.86
CA SER A 418 18.39 10.66 5.20
C SER A 418 18.24 9.17 5.51
N SER A 419 19.15 8.36 4.99
CA SER A 419 19.25 6.93 5.32
C SER A 419 19.57 6.70 6.82
N ASP A 420 20.22 7.65 7.48
CA ASP A 420 20.52 7.60 8.92
C ASP A 420 19.26 7.48 9.78
N HIS A 421 18.10 7.93 9.28
CA HIS A 421 16.82 7.83 9.99
C HIS A 421 16.46 6.38 10.30
N ASN A 422 17.03 5.41 9.55
CA ASN A 422 16.88 4.00 9.86
C ASN A 422 17.30 3.67 11.30
N LYS A 423 18.19 4.43 11.95
CA LYS A 423 18.50 4.22 13.38
C LYS A 423 17.25 4.23 14.28
N PHE A 424 16.20 4.97 13.91
CA PHE A 424 14.91 5.03 14.60
C PHE A 424 13.96 3.87 14.26
N GLY A 425 14.36 3.00 13.34
CA GLY A 425 13.60 1.81 12.93
C GLY A 425 13.21 1.78 11.44
N THR A 426 13.22 2.92 10.77
CA THR A 426 12.98 3.04 9.32
C THR A 426 13.57 4.35 8.81
N THR A 427 14.01 4.39 7.56
CA THR A 427 14.41 5.66 6.90
C THR A 427 13.27 6.68 6.85
N ARG A 428 12.03 6.21 7.00
CA ARG A 428 10.78 6.97 6.88
C ARG A 428 10.23 7.45 8.23
N ALA A 429 11.06 7.46 9.27
CA ALA A 429 10.60 7.64 10.66
C ALA A 429 9.75 8.91 10.87
N PHE A 430 10.10 10.03 10.24
CA PHE A 430 9.40 11.30 10.40
C PHE A 430 8.11 11.42 9.59
N GLU A 431 7.78 10.46 8.73
CA GLU A 431 6.42 10.36 8.18
C GLU A 431 5.38 10.08 9.27
N SER A 432 5.82 9.60 10.44
CA SER A 432 4.98 9.38 11.61
C SER A 432 4.84 10.62 12.52
N LEU A 433 5.28 11.81 12.09
CA LEU A 433 5.04 13.06 12.83
C LEU A 433 3.56 13.29 13.21
N PRO A 434 2.57 13.01 12.33
CA PRO A 434 1.15 13.11 12.71
C PRO A 434 0.77 12.17 13.86
N LEU A 435 1.45 11.02 13.99
CA LEU A 435 1.21 10.05 15.05
C LEU A 435 1.91 10.43 16.36
N PHE A 436 3.18 10.82 16.31
CA PHE A 436 4.00 11.02 17.52
C PHE A 436 3.97 12.46 18.04
N ALA A 437 3.92 13.45 17.15
CA ALA A 437 3.90 14.88 17.50
C ALA A 437 2.49 15.50 17.36
N GLY A 438 1.56 14.87 16.63
CA GLY A 438 0.22 15.40 16.35
C GLY A 438 0.18 16.46 15.25
N ARG A 439 1.33 16.86 14.70
CA ARG A 439 1.45 17.86 13.63
C ARG A 439 1.54 17.24 12.26
N ASN A 440 1.00 17.96 11.28
CA ASN A 440 1.07 17.59 9.88
C ASN A 440 2.52 17.62 9.36
N THR A 441 2.86 16.63 8.56
CA THR A 441 4.03 16.67 7.67
C THR A 441 3.53 16.63 6.22
N ILE A 442 4.41 16.54 5.25
CA ILE A 442 4.02 16.48 3.83
C ILE A 442 4.51 15.20 3.16
N GLU A 443 5.55 14.56 3.68
CA GLU A 443 6.07 13.28 3.23
C GLU A 443 5.26 12.12 3.85
N GLY A 444 4.99 11.06 3.07
CA GLY A 444 4.23 9.93 3.57
C GLY A 444 4.30 8.68 2.71
N LEU A 445 3.72 7.56 3.16
CA LEU A 445 3.74 6.32 2.38
C LEU A 445 2.84 6.35 1.15
N TYR A 446 1.64 6.91 1.27
CA TYR A 446 0.63 6.82 0.23
C TYR A 446 0.79 7.85 -0.90
N MET A 447 2.03 8.02 -1.39
CA MET A 447 2.42 8.98 -2.42
C MET A 447 1.57 8.91 -3.70
N GLN A 448 1.10 7.72 -4.06
CA GLN A 448 0.28 7.57 -5.27
C GLN A 448 -1.15 8.09 -5.08
N SER A 449 -1.62 8.30 -3.85
CA SER A 449 -3.02 8.57 -3.56
C SER A 449 -3.47 10.01 -3.84
N ILE A 450 -2.53 10.91 -4.12
CA ILE A 450 -2.83 12.32 -4.37
C ILE A 450 -1.81 12.93 -5.33
N SER A 451 -2.25 13.87 -6.16
CA SER A 451 -1.38 14.54 -7.14
C SER A 451 -0.32 15.45 -6.50
N THR A 452 -0.57 15.94 -5.29
CA THR A 452 0.36 16.82 -4.55
C THR A 452 1.71 16.18 -4.24
N SER A 453 1.78 14.85 -4.21
CA SER A 453 3.01 14.12 -3.86
C SER A 453 4.20 14.43 -4.76
N VAL A 454 4.00 14.66 -6.06
CA VAL A 454 5.12 14.95 -6.98
C VAL A 454 5.82 16.27 -6.62
N PHE A 455 5.07 17.27 -6.16
CA PHE A 455 5.59 18.56 -5.75
C PHE A 455 6.33 18.46 -4.41
N VAL A 456 5.82 17.63 -3.49
CA VAL A 456 6.49 17.37 -2.21
C VAL A 456 7.87 16.75 -2.43
N PHE A 457 8.01 15.77 -3.32
CA PHE A 457 9.32 15.18 -3.58
C PHE A 457 10.27 16.10 -4.37
N TYR A 458 9.73 16.98 -5.22
CA TYR A 458 10.52 18.05 -5.81
C TYR A 458 11.07 18.97 -4.71
N MET A 459 10.20 19.49 -3.85
CA MET A 459 10.61 20.37 -2.74
C MET A 459 11.57 19.67 -1.76
N GLN A 460 11.35 18.39 -1.44
CA GLN A 460 12.26 17.60 -0.61
C GLN A 460 13.69 17.58 -1.19
N SER A 461 13.81 17.49 -2.52
CA SER A 461 15.12 17.46 -3.19
C SER A 461 15.88 18.78 -3.12
N GLU A 462 15.18 19.90 -2.87
CA GLU A 462 15.80 21.22 -2.75
C GLU A 462 16.55 21.39 -1.42
N TYR A 463 16.08 20.78 -0.33
CA TYR A 463 16.74 20.88 0.99
C TYR A 463 17.43 19.60 1.47
N SER A 464 17.26 18.46 0.79
CA SER A 464 17.89 17.21 1.22
C SER A 464 19.23 16.96 0.53
N LYS A 465 20.27 16.60 1.29
CA LYS A 465 21.54 16.14 0.69
C LYS A 465 21.33 14.91 -0.20
N GLU A 466 20.49 13.98 0.25
CA GLU A 466 20.09 12.77 -0.46
C GLU A 466 18.57 12.79 -0.63
N ALA A 467 18.06 12.94 -1.84
CA ALA A 467 16.62 12.99 -2.11
C ALA A 467 16.06 11.60 -2.41
N SER A 468 14.81 11.34 -2.00
CA SER A 468 14.16 10.03 -2.26
C SER A 468 13.65 9.89 -3.69
N CYS A 469 13.05 10.94 -4.26
CA CYS A 469 12.65 11.06 -5.68
C CYS A 469 11.99 9.81 -6.29
N PRO A 470 10.88 9.32 -5.73
CA PRO A 470 10.29 8.04 -6.16
C PRO A 470 9.69 8.08 -7.57
N PHE A 471 9.24 9.24 -8.06
CA PHE A 471 8.58 9.34 -9.36
C PHE A 471 9.57 9.49 -10.51
N ILE A 472 10.05 8.37 -11.07
CA ILE A 472 11.05 8.33 -12.16
C ILE A 472 10.61 9.16 -13.39
N GLN A 473 9.31 9.28 -13.64
CA GLN A 473 8.76 10.08 -14.73
C GLN A 473 8.77 11.60 -14.49
N LYS A 474 9.23 12.06 -13.32
CA LYS A 474 9.34 13.47 -12.95
C LYS A 474 10.77 13.77 -12.48
N THR A 475 11.30 14.92 -12.88
CA THR A 475 12.65 15.34 -12.53
C THR A 475 12.66 16.04 -11.17
N CYS A 476 13.42 15.53 -10.21
CA CYS A 476 13.71 16.27 -8.98
C CYS A 476 14.69 17.43 -9.21
N SER A 477 14.74 18.36 -8.26
CA SER A 477 15.72 19.44 -8.21
C SER A 477 17.07 18.96 -7.71
N ALA A 478 18.08 19.82 -7.86
CA ALA A 478 19.30 19.73 -7.07
C ALA A 478 19.07 20.42 -5.70
N PHE A 479 20.02 20.26 -4.79
CA PHE A 479 20.01 21.01 -3.53
C PHE A 479 20.05 22.52 -3.83
N ASP A 480 19.00 23.23 -3.43
CA ASP A 480 18.74 24.64 -3.67
C ASP A 480 17.86 25.21 -2.54
N LEU A 481 18.50 25.63 -1.45
CA LEU A 481 17.78 26.11 -0.27
C LEU A 481 17.03 27.42 -0.53
N ASP A 482 17.50 28.25 -1.46
CA ASP A 482 16.90 29.54 -1.75
C ASP A 482 15.53 29.36 -2.43
N ASN A 483 15.44 28.45 -3.41
CA ASN A 483 14.16 28.06 -3.98
C ASN A 483 13.26 27.33 -2.96
N ALA A 484 13.85 26.46 -2.12
CA ALA A 484 13.11 25.74 -1.09
C ALA A 484 12.33 26.68 -0.17
N VAL A 485 12.87 27.83 0.22
CA VAL A 485 12.19 28.79 1.13
C VAL A 485 10.79 29.16 0.62
N ASN A 486 10.65 29.44 -0.68
CA ASN A 486 9.38 29.84 -1.27
C ASN A 486 8.38 28.69 -1.28
N HIS A 487 8.82 27.48 -1.66
CA HIS A 487 7.97 26.30 -1.61
C HIS A 487 7.55 25.92 -0.18
N LEU A 488 8.46 26.01 0.79
CA LEU A 488 8.16 25.75 2.20
C LEU A 488 7.05 26.69 2.71
N LYS A 489 7.14 27.99 2.40
CA LYS A 489 6.10 28.97 2.76
C LYS A 489 4.78 28.73 2.01
N MET A 490 4.85 28.36 0.73
CA MET A 490 3.67 27.99 -0.07
C MET A 490 2.91 26.82 0.56
N PHE A 491 3.62 25.85 1.14
CA PHE A 491 3.03 24.69 1.82
C PHE A 491 2.73 24.93 3.31
N ASN A 492 2.78 26.18 3.80
CA ASN A 492 2.64 26.52 5.21
C ASN A 492 3.54 25.66 6.12
N VAL A 493 4.81 25.51 5.75
CA VAL A 493 5.82 24.81 6.57
C VAL A 493 6.42 25.81 7.54
N GLY A 494 6.31 25.50 8.83
CA GLY A 494 6.83 26.34 9.91
C GLY A 494 8.20 25.90 10.40
N GLN A 495 8.52 24.61 10.27
CA GLN A 495 9.76 24.05 10.82
C GLN A 495 10.37 22.96 9.93
N ILE A 496 11.70 22.90 9.93
CA ILE A 496 12.50 21.87 9.26
C ILE A 496 13.39 21.13 10.25
N ILE A 497 13.37 19.80 10.19
CA ILE A 497 14.29 18.91 10.90
C ILE A 497 15.51 18.66 10.01
N ALA A 498 16.67 19.17 10.40
CA ALA A 498 17.92 19.08 9.66
C ALA A 498 18.89 18.07 10.30
N LYS A 499 19.62 17.33 9.45
CA LYS A 499 20.52 16.24 9.87
C LYS A 499 21.93 16.37 9.31
N SER A 500 22.09 16.58 8.00
CA SER A 500 23.39 16.62 7.35
C SER A 500 24.13 17.92 7.63
N ASP A 501 25.45 17.87 7.62
CA ASP A 501 26.28 19.08 7.73
C ASP A 501 25.99 20.09 6.61
N LYS A 502 25.63 19.59 5.42
CA LYS A 502 25.27 20.41 4.26
C LYS A 502 24.04 21.27 4.57
N LEU A 503 22.93 20.65 4.97
CA LEU A 503 21.71 21.38 5.26
C LEU A 503 21.89 22.28 6.51
N ARG A 504 22.48 21.77 7.59
CA ARG A 504 22.72 22.56 8.81
C ARG A 504 23.57 23.81 8.53
N GLY A 505 24.64 23.65 7.74
CA GLY A 505 25.49 24.77 7.32
C GLY A 505 24.73 25.81 6.49
N SER A 506 23.92 25.37 5.52
CA SER A 506 23.11 26.26 4.68
C SER A 506 22.02 26.98 5.47
N LEU A 507 21.31 26.30 6.37
CA LEU A 507 20.27 26.90 7.21
C LEU A 507 20.86 27.94 8.17
N LYS A 508 22.02 27.66 8.79
CA LYS A 508 22.69 28.59 9.70
C LYS A 508 23.08 29.92 9.03
N ASN A 509 23.39 29.88 7.74
CA ASN A 509 23.84 31.04 6.97
C ASN A 509 22.70 31.78 6.25
N ASN A 510 21.45 31.32 6.38
CA ASN A 510 20.29 31.90 5.71
C ASN A 510 19.34 32.58 6.73
N THR A 511 19.06 33.86 6.52
CA THR A 511 18.24 34.69 7.44
C THR A 511 16.77 34.30 7.48
N GLU A 512 16.30 33.50 6.52
CA GLU A 512 14.94 32.97 6.47
C GLU A 512 14.77 31.75 7.40
N PHE A 513 15.82 31.33 8.12
CA PHE A 513 15.74 30.24 9.09
C PHE A 513 16.31 30.65 10.46
N LYS A 514 15.69 30.14 11.52
CA LYS A 514 16.16 30.38 12.90
C LYS A 514 16.27 29.07 13.65
N LEU A 515 17.47 28.74 14.13
CA LEU A 515 17.68 27.57 14.97
C LEU A 515 16.88 27.70 16.27
N VAL A 516 16.05 26.71 16.59
CA VAL A 516 15.26 26.68 17.83
C VAL A 516 15.66 25.58 18.79
N LYS A 517 16.21 24.47 18.30
CA LYS A 517 16.60 23.34 19.15
C LYS A 517 17.70 22.50 18.50
N ARG A 518 18.64 22.03 19.32
CA ARG A 518 19.62 20.98 18.96
C ARG A 518 19.32 19.73 19.79
N ILE A 519 19.27 18.57 19.15
CA ILE A 519 19.03 17.27 19.79
C ILE A 519 20.01 16.28 19.18
N ASN A 520 21.10 15.99 19.90
CA ASN A 520 22.20 15.15 19.39
C ASN A 520 22.69 15.64 18.02
N ASP A 521 22.57 14.80 16.99
CA ASP A 521 22.98 15.08 15.61
C ASP A 521 21.88 15.74 14.76
N TYR A 522 20.76 16.13 15.36
CA TYR A 522 19.66 16.85 14.71
C TYR A 522 19.59 18.31 15.16
N GLU A 523 19.17 19.16 14.24
CA GLU A 523 18.85 20.57 14.50
C GLU A 523 17.47 20.89 13.94
N ILE A 524 16.67 21.64 14.69
CA ILE A 524 15.33 22.07 14.27
C ILE A 524 15.39 23.57 14.07
N TYR A 525 14.94 24.02 12.90
CA TYR A 525 14.89 25.42 12.51
C TYR A 525 13.45 25.84 12.23
N ASP A 526 13.09 27.04 12.67
CA ASP A 526 11.89 27.74 12.21
C ASP A 526 12.12 28.34 10.83
N VAL A 527 11.11 28.29 9.98
CA VAL A 527 11.04 29.06 8.72
C VAL A 527 10.49 30.45 9.06
N VAL A 528 11.37 31.44 9.05
CA VAL A 528 11.06 32.82 9.43
C VAL A 528 10.11 33.44 8.39
N LYS A 529 9.21 34.31 8.84
CA LYS A 529 8.19 35.00 8.01
C LYS A 529 7.17 34.06 7.35
N ASN A 530 7.01 32.82 7.81
CA ASN A 530 5.82 32.04 7.46
C ASN A 530 4.59 32.69 8.12
N LYS A 531 3.49 32.83 7.37
CA LYS A 531 2.24 33.44 7.86
C LYS A 531 1.47 32.55 8.85
N ASP A 532 1.88 31.28 8.99
CA ASP A 532 1.23 30.26 9.84
C ASP A 532 -0.28 30.18 9.60
N SER A 533 -0.65 30.06 8.33
CA SER A 533 -2.04 30.09 7.87
C SER A 533 -2.21 29.20 6.65
N TYR A 534 -3.35 28.48 6.60
CA TYR A 534 -3.70 27.62 5.48
C TYR A 534 -4.50 28.33 4.40
N VAL A 535 -5.01 29.54 4.65
CA VAL A 535 -5.80 30.31 3.67
C VAL A 535 -5.14 31.66 3.40
N GLU A 536 -4.81 31.93 2.14
CA GLU A 536 -4.10 33.14 1.73
C GLU A 536 -4.82 33.85 0.58
N VAL A 537 -4.95 35.17 0.67
CA VAL A 537 -5.44 36.00 -0.43
C VAL A 537 -4.29 36.26 -1.40
N LEU A 538 -4.44 35.88 -2.66
CA LEU A 538 -3.38 36.02 -3.66
C LEU A 538 -3.04 37.49 -3.96
N ASP A 539 -1.79 37.73 -4.33
CA ASP A 539 -1.30 39.05 -4.77
C ASP A 539 -1.68 39.40 -6.22
N TYR A 540 -2.01 38.39 -7.03
CA TYR A 540 -2.35 38.50 -8.45
C TYR A 540 -3.56 37.65 -8.78
N GLU A 541 -4.34 38.08 -9.76
CA GLU A 541 -5.37 37.22 -10.35
C GLU A 541 -4.72 35.95 -10.92
N PRO A 542 -5.35 34.78 -10.76
CA PRO A 542 -4.78 33.53 -11.27
C PRO A 542 -5.06 33.34 -12.77
N ILE A 543 -4.09 32.76 -13.47
CA ILE A 543 -4.22 32.45 -14.90
C ILE A 543 -5.13 31.24 -15.09
N ILE A 544 -6.10 31.31 -16.01
CA ILE A 544 -6.97 30.18 -16.33
C ILE A 544 -6.35 29.31 -17.42
N VAL A 545 -6.13 28.03 -17.11
CA VAL A 545 -5.45 27.06 -17.98
C VAL A 545 -6.35 25.83 -18.22
N PRO A 546 -6.31 25.20 -19.41
CA PRO A 546 -7.09 24.00 -19.69
C PRO A 546 -6.72 22.80 -18.80
N TRP A 547 -7.74 22.11 -18.29
CA TRP A 547 -7.55 20.95 -17.39
C TRP A 547 -6.80 19.76 -18.01
N LYS A 548 -6.89 19.50 -19.33
CA LYS A 548 -6.45 18.22 -19.92
C LYS A 548 -4.98 17.85 -19.63
N ILE A 549 -4.09 18.84 -19.50
CA ILE A 549 -2.65 18.67 -19.27
C ILE A 549 -2.18 19.37 -17.99
N TRP A 550 -3.11 19.57 -17.04
CA TRP A 550 -2.87 20.39 -15.85
C TRP A 550 -1.68 19.93 -15.01
N LYS A 551 -1.46 18.61 -14.88
CA LYS A 551 -0.38 18.06 -14.04
C LYS A 551 1.00 18.46 -14.53
N ASP A 552 1.20 18.43 -15.84
CA ASP A 552 2.50 18.75 -16.44
C ASP A 552 2.73 20.26 -16.41
N ILE A 553 1.73 21.06 -16.77
CA ILE A 553 1.83 22.53 -16.67
C ILE A 553 2.06 22.98 -15.23
N SER A 554 1.30 22.44 -14.27
CA SER A 554 1.46 22.78 -12.86
C SER A 554 2.83 22.37 -12.32
N TYR A 555 3.40 21.25 -12.82
CA TYR A 555 4.73 20.81 -12.45
C TYR A 555 5.82 21.75 -12.96
N GLU A 556 5.73 22.20 -14.21
CA GLU A 556 6.67 23.18 -14.76
C GLU A 556 6.53 24.54 -14.07
N TRP A 557 5.31 24.99 -13.80
CA TRP A 557 5.04 26.19 -12.99
C TRP A 557 5.71 26.12 -11.61
N PHE A 558 5.64 24.97 -10.94
CA PHE A 558 6.23 24.79 -9.62
C PHE A 558 7.75 24.90 -9.67
N LYS A 559 8.40 24.40 -10.73
CA LYS A 559 9.86 24.49 -10.90
C LYS A 559 10.35 25.91 -11.15
N GLU A 560 9.53 26.76 -11.77
CA GLU A 560 9.89 28.14 -12.10
C GLU A 560 9.79 29.11 -10.90
N ASN A 561 9.24 28.65 -9.77
CA ASN A 561 9.10 29.43 -8.53
C ASN A 561 8.41 30.79 -8.72
N THR A 562 7.43 30.85 -9.63
CA THR A 562 6.61 32.03 -9.89
C THR A 562 5.50 32.17 -8.85
N THR A 563 5.11 33.42 -8.56
CA THR A 563 4.08 33.76 -7.56
C THR A 563 2.66 33.78 -8.14
N ILE A 564 2.50 33.77 -9.46
CA ILE A 564 1.19 33.85 -10.11
C ILE A 564 0.61 32.44 -10.23
N HIS A 565 -0.42 32.14 -9.44
CA HIS A 565 -1.07 30.83 -9.46
C HIS A 565 -1.90 30.61 -10.74
N MET A 566 -2.12 29.33 -11.08
CA MET A 566 -3.02 28.93 -12.16
C MET A 566 -4.29 28.28 -11.61
N ILE A 567 -5.41 28.49 -12.30
CA ILE A 567 -6.65 27.74 -12.13
C ILE A 567 -6.85 26.81 -13.33
N PHE A 568 -7.12 25.53 -13.06
CA PHE A 568 -7.34 24.53 -14.09
C PHE A 568 -8.84 24.22 -14.26
N ASP A 569 -9.45 24.70 -15.35
CA ASP A 569 -10.87 24.49 -15.66
C ASP A 569 -11.05 23.62 -16.92
N LYS A 570 -12.11 22.82 -16.95
CA LYS A 570 -12.50 22.00 -18.10
C LYS A 570 -13.22 22.80 -19.19
N ASN A 571 -13.83 23.94 -18.83
CA ASN A 571 -14.82 24.63 -19.66
C ASN A 571 -14.39 26.03 -20.15
N ILE A 572 -13.10 26.39 -20.09
CA ILE A 572 -12.64 27.74 -20.43
C ILE A 572 -11.40 27.67 -21.34
N ARG A 573 -11.35 28.54 -22.36
CA ARG A 573 -10.18 28.79 -23.21
C ARG A 573 -9.38 29.98 -22.67
N ILE A 574 -8.06 29.90 -22.80
CA ILE A 574 -7.09 30.93 -22.40
C ILE A 574 -7.45 32.26 -23.09
N PRO A 575 -7.62 33.38 -22.37
CA PRO A 575 -7.69 34.70 -22.98
C PRO A 575 -6.36 34.99 -23.69
N GLU A 576 -6.40 35.37 -24.98
CA GLU A 576 -5.19 35.67 -25.76
C GLU A 576 -4.40 36.89 -25.22
N ASP A 577 -5.04 37.76 -24.43
CA ASP A 577 -4.47 38.94 -23.78
C ASP A 577 -4.54 38.85 -22.24
N TYR A 578 -3.81 37.91 -21.62
CA TYR A 578 -3.67 37.91 -20.16
C TYR A 578 -2.78 39.08 -19.70
N LYS A 579 -3.27 39.90 -18.78
CA LYS A 579 -2.49 40.92 -18.08
C LYS A 579 -2.28 40.49 -16.63
N GLU A 580 -1.09 40.75 -16.10
CA GLU A 580 -0.80 40.58 -14.68
C GLU A 580 -1.58 41.61 -13.86
N ASP A 581 -2.78 41.22 -13.45
CA ASP A 581 -3.65 42.08 -12.64
C ASP A 581 -3.34 41.87 -11.16
N ARG A 582 -2.68 42.87 -10.57
CA ARG A 582 -2.34 42.89 -9.15
C ARG A 582 -3.58 43.15 -8.31
N ILE A 583 -3.76 42.35 -7.26
CA ILE A 583 -4.85 42.46 -6.29
C ILE A 583 -4.37 43.30 -5.10
N ASP A 584 -5.19 44.27 -4.68
CA ASP A 584 -4.95 44.97 -3.42
C ASP A 584 -5.39 44.10 -2.24
N ASN A 585 -4.44 43.41 -1.59
CA ASN A 585 -4.70 42.51 -0.46
C ASN A 585 -4.17 43.03 0.88
N LYS A 586 -3.65 44.27 0.96
CA LYS A 586 -2.96 44.79 2.16
C LYS A 586 -3.83 44.81 3.42
N ASN A 587 -5.13 45.02 3.27
CA ASN A 587 -6.09 45.08 4.37
C ASN A 587 -6.95 43.81 4.50
N CYS A 588 -6.58 42.73 3.81
CA CYS A 588 -7.29 41.46 3.92
C CYS A 588 -6.90 40.75 5.21
N ILE A 589 -7.91 40.42 6.00
CA ILE A 589 -7.78 39.65 7.23
C ILE A 589 -8.47 38.31 6.98
N VAL A 590 -7.73 37.23 7.19
CA VAL A 590 -8.23 35.86 7.11
C VAL A 590 -7.91 35.15 8.41
N ASN A 591 -8.92 34.53 9.00
CA ASN A 591 -8.74 33.62 10.13
C ASN A 591 -9.23 32.25 9.69
N ASP A 592 -8.34 31.28 9.62
CA ASP A 592 -8.66 29.92 9.22
C ASP A 592 -8.54 28.93 10.39
N LEU A 593 -9.34 27.87 10.30
CA LEU A 593 -9.37 26.75 11.22
C LEU A 593 -9.39 25.46 10.40
N LEU A 594 -8.38 24.62 10.62
CA LEU A 594 -8.28 23.32 10.00
C LEU A 594 -8.88 22.25 10.91
N LYS A 595 -9.87 21.52 10.39
CA LYS A 595 -10.38 20.28 10.97
C LYS A 595 -9.97 19.11 10.08
N GLU A 596 -10.19 17.89 10.56
CA GLU A 596 -9.79 16.66 9.86
C GLU A 596 -10.36 16.57 8.44
N GLU A 597 -11.65 16.79 8.28
CA GLU A 597 -12.37 16.73 6.99
C GLU A 597 -13.06 18.05 6.62
N GLU A 598 -12.63 19.16 7.22
CA GLU A 598 -13.28 20.46 7.07
C GLU A 598 -12.29 21.61 7.25
N ILE A 599 -12.53 22.72 6.57
CA ILE A 599 -11.74 23.95 6.64
C ILE A 599 -12.75 25.08 6.77
N GLU A 600 -12.67 25.85 7.84
CA GLU A 600 -13.50 27.03 8.04
C GLU A 600 -12.61 28.26 8.01
N PHE A 601 -13.05 29.33 7.37
CA PHE A 601 -12.38 30.61 7.48
C PHE A 601 -13.33 31.80 7.38
N THR A 602 -12.93 32.90 8.01
CA THR A 602 -13.59 34.20 7.92
C THR A 602 -12.72 35.17 7.14
N THR A 603 -13.31 35.98 6.26
CA THR A 603 -12.59 36.99 5.48
C THR A 603 -13.39 38.28 5.29
N ASN A 604 -12.70 39.42 5.31
CA ASN A 604 -13.27 40.72 4.90
C ASN A 604 -13.06 41.02 3.41
N CYS A 605 -12.41 40.13 2.66
CA CYS A 605 -12.02 40.32 1.25
C CYS A 605 -12.89 39.51 0.28
N ILE A 606 -14.20 39.71 0.34
CA ILE A 606 -15.19 39.05 -0.52
C ILE A 606 -14.87 39.30 -2.01
N GLY A 607 -15.04 38.26 -2.84
CA GLY A 607 -14.82 38.32 -4.28
C GLY A 607 -13.36 38.22 -4.73
N LYS A 608 -12.39 38.18 -3.80
CA LYS A 608 -10.96 38.00 -4.12
C LYS A 608 -10.55 36.52 -4.08
N PRO A 609 -9.56 36.09 -4.87
CA PRO A 609 -9.08 34.71 -4.86
C PRO A 609 -8.39 34.34 -3.54
N HIS A 610 -8.99 33.38 -2.83
CA HIS A 610 -8.43 32.77 -1.63
C HIS A 610 -7.85 31.40 -2.00
N LEU A 611 -6.53 31.25 -1.88
CA LEU A 611 -5.83 29.99 -2.01
C LEU A 611 -5.91 29.23 -0.68
N ILE A 612 -6.33 27.97 -0.73
CA ILE A 612 -6.34 27.07 0.39
C ILE A 612 -5.19 26.08 0.20
N LYS A 613 -4.20 26.13 1.08
CA LYS A 613 -2.96 25.32 1.08
C LYS A 613 -3.22 23.87 1.52
N VAL A 614 -4.28 23.28 0.99
CA VAL A 614 -4.73 21.90 1.16
C VAL A 614 -5.00 21.32 -0.23
N SER A 615 -4.60 20.08 -0.43
CA SER A 615 -4.69 19.37 -1.70
C SER A 615 -6.12 19.30 -2.22
N TYR A 616 -6.27 19.62 -3.50
CA TYR A 616 -7.54 19.48 -4.20
C TYR A 616 -7.90 18.00 -4.39
N PHE A 617 -9.18 17.70 -4.18
CA PHE A 617 -9.78 16.42 -4.51
C PHE A 617 -11.29 16.63 -4.79
N PRO A 618 -11.92 15.88 -5.70
CA PRO A 618 -13.30 16.14 -6.15
C PRO A 618 -14.39 16.00 -5.06
N ASN A 619 -14.04 15.40 -3.93
CA ASN A 619 -14.93 15.22 -2.78
C ASN A 619 -15.10 16.49 -1.95
N TRP A 620 -14.19 17.48 -2.06
CA TRP A 620 -14.36 18.75 -1.40
C TRP A 620 -15.57 19.51 -1.94
N LYS A 621 -16.36 20.07 -1.01
CA LYS A 621 -17.53 20.93 -1.23
C LYS A 621 -17.30 22.26 -0.53
N VAL A 622 -18.03 23.29 -0.95
CA VAL A 622 -17.90 24.63 -0.36
C VAL A 622 -19.26 25.26 -0.10
N GLU A 623 -19.36 25.94 1.03
CA GLU A 623 -20.43 26.86 1.42
C GLU A 623 -19.80 28.26 1.59
N GLY A 624 -20.50 29.31 1.16
CA GLY A 624 -19.97 30.68 1.19
C GLY A 624 -19.11 31.06 -0.03
N ALA A 625 -18.98 30.17 -1.02
CA ALA A 625 -18.44 30.45 -2.35
C ALA A 625 -19.14 29.60 -3.41
N LYS A 626 -19.07 30.00 -4.68
CA LYS A 626 -19.75 29.31 -5.79
C LYS A 626 -19.25 27.88 -6.06
N ARG A 627 -17.92 27.69 -6.06
CA ARG A 627 -17.25 26.41 -6.33
C ARG A 627 -15.79 26.44 -5.88
N ILE A 628 -15.19 25.25 -5.82
CA ILE A 628 -13.76 25.06 -5.58
C ILE A 628 -13.05 24.86 -6.91
N TYR A 629 -12.00 25.62 -7.12
CA TYR A 629 -11.10 25.53 -8.25
C TYR A 629 -9.88 24.67 -7.91
N LEU A 630 -9.45 23.83 -8.86
CA LEU A 630 -8.13 23.20 -8.80
C LEU A 630 -7.09 24.25 -9.17
N ALA A 631 -6.20 24.57 -8.23
CA ALA A 631 -5.17 25.57 -8.38
C ALA A 631 -3.76 24.95 -8.31
N SER A 632 -2.77 25.61 -8.91
CA SER A 632 -1.38 25.20 -8.79
C SER A 632 -0.88 25.32 -7.34
N PRO A 633 0.01 24.42 -6.85
CA PRO A 633 0.54 23.24 -7.53
C PRO A 633 -0.48 22.10 -7.66
N SER A 634 -1.34 21.91 -6.65
CA SER A 634 -2.49 21.00 -6.69
C SER A 634 -3.43 21.33 -5.52
N PHE A 635 -3.56 22.62 -5.22
CA PHE A 635 -4.33 23.17 -4.11
C PHE A 635 -5.75 23.53 -4.51
N MET A 636 -6.53 23.96 -3.53
CA MET A 636 -7.87 24.49 -3.73
C MET A 636 -7.84 26.01 -3.80
N LEU A 637 -8.71 26.61 -4.60
CA LEU A 637 -8.93 28.05 -4.63
C LEU A 637 -10.43 28.34 -4.64
N VAL A 638 -10.86 29.38 -3.93
CA VAL A 638 -12.25 29.85 -3.91
C VAL A 638 -12.32 31.37 -4.03
N TYR A 639 -13.45 31.86 -4.52
CA TYR A 639 -13.81 33.28 -4.49
C TYR A 639 -14.99 33.42 -3.51
N PRO A 640 -14.77 33.91 -2.28
CA PRO A 640 -15.81 34.03 -1.28
C PRO A 640 -16.95 34.95 -1.76
N GLU A 641 -18.19 34.51 -1.54
CA GLU A 641 -19.42 35.30 -1.73
C GLU A 641 -19.99 35.77 -0.37
N LYS A 642 -19.47 35.21 0.73
CA LYS A 642 -19.83 35.54 2.12
C LYS A 642 -18.56 35.67 2.95
N GLU A 643 -18.68 36.34 4.11
CA GLU A 643 -17.58 36.48 5.05
C GLU A 643 -17.14 35.14 5.64
N ASN A 644 -18.10 34.25 5.96
CA ASN A 644 -17.84 32.92 6.48
C ASN A 644 -17.87 31.90 5.33
N VAL A 645 -16.77 31.17 5.16
CA VAL A 645 -16.61 30.13 4.15
C VAL A 645 -16.26 28.82 4.83
N ARG A 646 -16.92 27.75 4.38
CA ARG A 646 -16.71 26.39 4.91
C ARG A 646 -16.47 25.44 3.74
N LEU A 647 -15.31 24.80 3.73
CA LEU A 647 -15.01 23.69 2.84
C LEU A 647 -15.12 22.39 3.63
N TYR A 648 -15.83 21.39 3.11
CA TYR A 648 -15.98 20.10 3.78
C TYR A 648 -15.81 18.93 2.80
N TYR A 649 -15.23 17.84 3.29
CA TYR A 649 -15.00 16.63 2.52
C TYR A 649 -16.25 15.75 2.55
N GLY A 650 -16.88 15.56 1.39
CA GLY A 650 -18.16 14.87 1.28
C GLY A 650 -18.24 13.88 0.12
N ASN A 651 -19.35 13.14 0.07
CA ASN A 651 -19.60 12.19 -1.01
C ASN A 651 -19.90 12.90 -2.34
N THR A 652 -19.39 12.32 -3.42
CA THR A 652 -19.72 12.69 -4.80
C THR A 652 -20.85 11.82 -5.35
N ALA A 653 -21.37 12.14 -6.52
CA ALA A 653 -22.41 11.33 -7.18
C ALA A 653 -21.97 9.86 -7.37
N ILE A 654 -20.71 9.61 -7.71
CA ILE A 654 -20.20 8.25 -7.88
C ILE A 654 -20.12 7.50 -6.54
N ASP A 655 -19.86 8.20 -5.42
CA ASP A 655 -19.84 7.60 -4.09
C ASP A 655 -21.25 7.13 -3.68
N TYR A 656 -22.29 7.91 -3.99
CA TYR A 656 -23.68 7.50 -3.76
C TYR A 656 -24.13 6.35 -4.67
N ILE A 657 -23.85 6.44 -5.98
CA ILE A 657 -24.21 5.38 -6.95
C ILE A 657 -23.55 4.05 -6.57
N SER A 658 -22.27 4.09 -6.21
CA SER A 658 -21.53 2.89 -5.81
C SER A 658 -22.04 2.29 -4.49
N SER A 659 -22.41 3.13 -3.51
CA SER A 659 -23.05 2.66 -2.27
C SER A 659 -24.41 2.00 -2.52
N LEU A 660 -25.20 2.55 -3.45
CA LEU A 660 -26.48 1.96 -3.87
C LEU A 660 -26.27 0.58 -4.54
N LEU A 661 -25.28 0.45 -5.42
CA LEU A 661 -24.93 -0.81 -6.06
C LEU A 661 -24.46 -1.86 -5.05
N ALA A 662 -23.69 -1.46 -4.04
CA ALA A 662 -23.31 -2.34 -2.93
C ALA A 662 -24.51 -2.80 -2.11
N SER A 663 -25.45 -1.90 -1.81
CA SER A 663 -26.70 -2.23 -1.13
C SER A 663 -27.55 -3.22 -1.93
N PHE A 664 -27.64 -3.04 -3.24
CA PHE A 664 -28.29 -4.00 -4.13
C PHE A 664 -27.57 -5.36 -4.16
N GLY A 665 -26.23 -5.35 -4.13
CA GLY A 665 -25.42 -6.57 -3.96
C GLY A 665 -25.74 -7.33 -2.67
N LEU A 666 -25.93 -6.62 -1.55
CA LEU A 666 -26.32 -7.21 -0.26
C LEU A 666 -27.70 -7.86 -0.35
N PHE A 667 -28.67 -7.22 -1.02
CA PHE A 667 -29.99 -7.80 -1.25
C PHE A 667 -29.91 -9.12 -2.05
N ILE A 668 -29.14 -9.15 -3.14
CA ILE A 668 -28.93 -10.37 -3.94
C ILE A 668 -28.24 -11.46 -3.11
N LEU A 669 -27.24 -11.10 -2.30
CA LEU A 669 -26.56 -12.03 -1.42
C LEU A 669 -27.53 -12.63 -0.39
N GLY A 670 -28.38 -11.80 0.22
CA GLY A 670 -29.44 -12.22 1.14
C GLY A 670 -30.41 -13.20 0.49
N TYR A 671 -30.83 -12.93 -0.76
CA TYR A 671 -31.65 -13.85 -1.54
C TYR A 671 -30.98 -15.22 -1.75
N PHE A 672 -29.68 -15.26 -2.07
CA PHE A 672 -28.95 -16.53 -2.20
C PHE A 672 -28.78 -17.27 -0.88
N ILE A 673 -28.63 -16.57 0.24
CA ILE A 673 -28.60 -17.15 1.57
C ILE A 673 -29.96 -17.77 1.90
N PHE A 674 -31.06 -17.04 1.73
CA PHE A 674 -32.43 -17.52 1.98
C PHE A 674 -32.75 -18.77 1.15
N LYS A 675 -32.44 -18.75 -0.16
CA LYS A 675 -32.65 -19.90 -1.04
C LYS A 675 -31.83 -21.13 -0.64
N LYS A 676 -30.69 -20.95 0.02
CA LYS A 676 -29.86 -22.05 0.51
C LYS A 676 -30.45 -22.69 1.77
N PHE A 677 -31.13 -21.92 2.63
CA PHE A 677 -31.78 -22.45 3.84
C PHE A 677 -33.12 -23.12 3.56
N ASN A 678 -33.83 -22.73 2.49
CA ASN A 678 -35.11 -23.34 2.09
C ASN A 678 -34.96 -24.56 1.15
N LYS A 679 -33.74 -25.07 0.98
CA LYS A 679 -33.41 -26.29 0.22
C LYS A 679 -32.71 -27.27 1.13
#